data_AF-A0A946CFU2-F1
#
_entry.id   AF-A0A946CFU2-F1
#
_cell.length_a   1.000
_cell.length_b   1.000
_cell.length_c   1.000
_cell.angle_alpha   90.00
_cell.angle_beta   90.00
_cell.angle_gamma   90.00
#
_symmetry.space_group_name_H-M   'P 1'
#
loop_
_entity.id
_entity.type
_entity.pdbx_description
1 polymer ?
#
loop_
_entity_poly.entity_id
_entity_poly.type
_entity_poly.pdbx_seq_one_letter_code
_entity_poly.pdbx_strand_id
1 'polypeptide(L)'
;MTPDLPRLVSLIHTDLKSKESKGFGEFRIHRLLTKAQLEELLALKADMINSAAFVETYLTRLLPNADESMAASQSVREAYLTRAERFVATLPASFNSLKVHILYQRLSHDRMRGKENEKRFLDYLALPRNVSYLNPKWREKEPVLWRHPADLGRDYRKVTTLPSAQGGDEPLVKSYLLKFLKDDRDTTKFSPYLGENWLRRVFAESKITNGIGKPSDWAALLSPSEFQALKDRVEIEFNAMNQETYAIDDDVILKMHLKNVPKLIVKVFEINTLNYYRSLGNEVSTDIDLDGLVANFRESHEFDAAPQLKTEKDFKISGIPNRRGLWVVEFIGGGKSSRAIIRKGALGLINRTVPQGELVTILDEANQPLKGAALWIGKNQYESDKSGRLVLPFSNSPGIRSVVIQDSSGYATMAKLALPREEYRITAGMHLDQESLRSGGKGRLILRPTLEVAGQTISLSEIESAALELKSTDLEGFPARMSVENLKLMGDREFVHEFRVPDRLANLVATLRVKMKVVSRGSEIVELTDSRSFKANEVLKSDLVGDLYLSKIDGKYRIESFGRNAEPIAGQNLNVIFNHQAFKNQRKTTLKTTQRGSLDLGALIGISSLTVQAPSGKSRTWILRNDRRDQIENVTLSENQELKVPFVGSLNRREVALYSLQFGGFVADEFSRLKLIDGFLVATLSPGDYRLILKPSDQSIKVLVGSGMVSQGYLFNSARMLELPARQASHLKSVKANDKTLEVEVSGLDPLTRVHVMATRFIPENDPFAALGGSQRVGLRTGMARFLPSLYISGRNLGDELRYILERRDAQKFPGNMLSRPELLLNPWAVRDTESGGELLRAGDKFNRKPVLAAAPGAPRRSAKKVIGGLARSIGSSSYEFLGRSPVVIPNLIPNKNGRISVKIDAFGDRQHVHVLLVDPEGSTYRSVSLPDAKTKIRDLRLLTNALDPKRHFTEQEQVTILKKGNTLKIPDLLNSAFEIYDHLGSVHRYFLTLKNDTTLREFSFIAEWDSLAVEEKQSKYSKYACHELSFFISRKDPVFFKEVVRPHLANKKDLTFMDDYLLGNPLPKYYQSFEYARLNVVERILLAQSDRERMAALSLDLENRLALRPPNLDSTKLWFGAAVGGGAFGNTYAGEKLGIVAEADGIAASNSVNLSFGNSFSDASVSKSAGKQLKKQESALTEVESKYSARKRQAEVDPFAADLNQALQQVKQAYRALERTKEWAEDNYYHLPQSDQTYELVSENRFWLDLARHGVGPG
;
A
#
# COMPACT_ATOMS: atom_id res chain seq x y z
N MET A 1 -20.85 16.43 2.32
CA MET A 1 -21.48 17.63 2.89
C MET A 1 -20.44 18.72 3.03
N THR A 2 -20.67 19.88 2.43
CA THR A 2 -19.77 21.04 2.36
C THR A 2 -20.53 22.31 2.79
N PRO A 3 -19.87 23.29 3.44
CA PRO A 3 -20.52 24.49 3.95
C PRO A 3 -20.74 25.59 2.88
N ASP A 4 -20.92 25.22 1.61
CA ASP A 4 -21.13 26.15 0.48
C ASP A 4 -22.58 26.17 -0.03
N LEU A 5 -23.52 25.61 0.72
CA LEU A 5 -24.94 25.75 0.39
C LEU A 5 -25.34 27.24 0.48
N PRO A 6 -25.98 27.82 -0.55
CA PRO A 6 -26.47 29.20 -0.49
C PRO A 6 -27.39 29.41 0.72
N ARG A 7 -27.17 30.51 1.46
CA ARG A 7 -27.95 30.87 2.67
C ARG A 7 -27.89 29.82 3.79
N LEU A 8 -26.83 28.99 3.84
CA LEU A 8 -26.66 27.96 4.87
C LEU A 8 -26.77 28.50 6.30
N VAL A 9 -26.13 29.64 6.60
CA VAL A 9 -26.16 30.24 7.94
C VAL A 9 -27.59 30.64 8.32
N SER A 10 -28.34 31.22 7.39
CA SER A 10 -29.76 31.56 7.59
C SER A 10 -30.61 30.32 7.84
N LEU A 11 -30.40 29.23 7.10
CA LEU A 11 -31.11 27.97 7.30
C LEU A 11 -30.83 27.34 8.67
N ILE A 12 -29.55 27.32 9.08
CA ILE A 12 -29.15 26.86 10.42
C ILE A 12 -29.79 27.74 11.50
N HIS A 13 -29.80 29.06 11.31
CA HIS A 13 -30.44 29.99 12.25
C HIS A 13 -31.95 29.72 12.38
N THR A 14 -32.64 29.45 11.27
CA THR A 14 -34.06 29.08 11.28
C THR A 14 -34.29 27.75 12.00
N ASP A 15 -33.46 26.74 11.75
CA ASP A 15 -33.51 25.44 12.43
C ASP A 15 -33.32 25.59 13.95
N LEU A 16 -32.29 26.34 14.37
CA LEU A 16 -31.99 26.61 15.79
C LEU A 16 -33.07 27.41 16.53
N LYS A 17 -34.05 27.98 15.81
CA LYS A 17 -35.25 28.63 16.38
C LYS A 17 -36.44 27.68 16.50
N SER A 18 -36.41 26.53 15.82
CA SER A 18 -37.48 25.55 15.89
C SER A 18 -37.53 24.87 17.27
N LYS A 19 -38.72 24.44 17.68
CA LYS A 19 -38.90 23.70 18.94
C LYS A 19 -38.29 22.30 18.92
N GLU A 20 -38.02 21.75 17.73
CA GLU A 20 -37.50 20.40 17.52
C GLU A 20 -35.97 20.36 17.54
N SER A 21 -35.29 21.52 17.46
CA SER A 21 -33.83 21.59 17.41
C SER A 21 -33.19 21.16 18.73
N LYS A 22 -32.16 20.33 18.63
CA LYS A 22 -31.29 19.94 19.75
C LYS A 22 -30.12 20.91 19.95
N GLY A 23 -30.12 22.03 19.22
CA GLY A 23 -29.12 23.08 19.31
C GLY A 23 -27.87 22.84 18.45
N PHE A 24 -26.91 23.77 18.55
CA PHE A 24 -25.69 23.72 17.75
C PHE A 24 -24.89 22.44 18.04
N GLY A 25 -24.44 21.76 16.97
CA GLY A 25 -23.79 20.44 17.04
C GLY A 25 -24.69 19.23 16.76
N GLU A 26 -26.01 19.41 16.64
CA GLU A 26 -26.94 18.35 16.19
C GLU A 26 -26.53 17.79 14.81
N PHE A 27 -26.42 18.65 13.80
CA PHE A 27 -26.00 18.25 12.47
C PHE A 27 -24.48 18.35 12.29
N ARG A 28 -23.90 17.43 11.51
CA ARG A 28 -22.47 17.45 11.16
C ARG A 28 -22.05 18.74 10.49
N ILE A 29 -22.95 19.37 9.72
CA ILE A 29 -22.67 20.64 9.02
C ILE A 29 -22.35 21.80 9.97
N HIS A 30 -22.89 21.81 11.19
CA HIS A 30 -22.60 22.82 12.21
C HIS A 30 -21.09 22.91 12.51
N ARG A 31 -20.43 21.75 12.67
CA ARG A 31 -18.98 21.65 12.95
C ARG A 31 -18.10 21.92 11.71
N LEU A 32 -18.69 22.01 10.52
CA LEU A 32 -17.99 22.25 9.26
C LEU A 32 -18.05 23.71 8.80
N LEU A 33 -18.77 24.59 9.50
CA LEU A 33 -18.82 26.01 9.17
C LEU A 33 -17.42 26.64 9.18
N THR A 34 -17.22 27.59 8.26
CA THR A 34 -16.02 28.43 8.18
C THR A 34 -16.02 29.45 9.33
N LYS A 35 -14.85 30.06 9.60
CA LYS A 35 -14.76 31.07 10.66
C LYS A 35 -15.73 32.24 10.41
N ALA A 36 -15.77 32.76 9.19
CA ALA A 36 -16.67 33.85 8.81
C ALA A 36 -18.15 33.48 8.99
N GLN A 37 -18.55 32.25 8.66
CA GLN A 37 -19.92 31.77 8.86
C GLN A 37 -20.27 31.57 10.34
N LEU A 38 -19.31 31.19 11.19
CA LEU A 38 -19.53 31.13 12.64
C LEU A 38 -19.71 32.54 13.23
N GLU A 39 -18.97 33.52 12.74
CA GLU A 39 -19.11 34.93 13.14
C GLU A 39 -20.45 35.51 12.67
N GLU A 40 -20.88 35.21 11.45
CA GLU A 40 -22.21 35.56 10.94
C GLU A 40 -23.32 34.92 11.78
N LEU A 41 -23.20 33.63 12.10
CA LEU A 41 -24.17 32.93 12.95
C LEU A 41 -24.23 33.52 14.36
N LEU A 42 -23.09 33.90 14.92
CA LEU A 42 -23.00 34.53 16.22
C LEU A 42 -23.63 35.93 16.22
N ALA A 43 -23.46 36.70 15.14
CA ALA A 43 -24.14 37.99 14.96
C ALA A 43 -25.66 37.84 14.87
N LEU A 44 -26.15 36.79 14.21
CA LEU A 44 -27.59 36.50 14.09
C LEU A 44 -28.21 35.96 15.39
N LYS A 45 -27.44 35.22 16.20
CA LYS A 45 -27.88 34.64 17.48
C LYS A 45 -26.77 34.71 18.52
N ALA A 46 -26.77 35.79 19.31
CA ALA A 46 -25.77 36.03 20.34
C ALA A 46 -25.67 34.89 21.38
N ASP A 47 -26.78 34.18 21.66
CA ASP A 47 -26.83 33.06 22.61
C ASP A 47 -25.93 31.87 22.23
N MET A 48 -25.35 31.83 21.01
CA MET A 48 -24.46 30.75 20.58
C MET A 48 -23.21 30.61 21.47
N ILE A 49 -22.78 31.68 22.14
CA ILE A 49 -21.67 31.65 23.12
C ILE A 49 -21.98 30.76 24.34
N ASN A 50 -23.25 30.42 24.59
CA ASN A 50 -23.65 29.53 25.68
C ASN A 50 -23.46 28.04 25.31
N SER A 51 -23.30 27.72 24.02
CA SER A 51 -23.15 26.33 23.55
C SER A 51 -21.69 25.87 23.56
N ALA A 52 -21.39 24.81 24.31
CA ALA A 52 -20.04 24.24 24.35
C ALA A 52 -19.58 23.77 22.97
N ALA A 53 -20.47 23.16 22.18
CA ALA A 53 -20.14 22.69 20.83
C ALA A 53 -19.76 23.85 19.89
N PHE A 54 -20.41 25.01 20.01
CA PHE A 54 -20.06 26.21 19.23
C PHE A 54 -18.70 26.76 19.67
N VAL A 55 -18.49 26.94 20.97
CA VAL A 55 -17.24 27.47 21.55
C VAL A 55 -16.05 26.60 21.18
N GLU A 56 -16.16 25.28 21.32
CA GLU A 56 -15.11 24.34 20.93
C GLU A 56 -14.84 24.42 19.42
N THR A 57 -15.88 24.45 18.59
CA THR A 57 -15.73 24.57 17.12
C THR A 57 -15.01 25.87 16.76
N TYR A 58 -15.39 27.01 17.36
CA TYR A 58 -14.78 28.31 17.11
C TYR A 58 -13.30 28.34 17.53
N LEU A 59 -12.95 27.81 18.70
CA LEU A 59 -11.57 27.75 19.17
C LEU A 59 -10.66 26.97 18.23
N THR A 60 -11.14 25.86 17.65
CA THR A 60 -10.33 25.11 16.69
C THR A 60 -10.03 25.87 15.38
N ARG A 61 -10.82 26.90 15.05
CA ARG A 61 -10.60 27.81 13.90
C ARG A 61 -9.62 28.94 14.19
N LEU A 62 -9.19 29.09 15.44
CA LEU A 62 -8.20 30.08 15.85
C LEU A 62 -6.78 29.51 15.87
N LEU A 63 -6.63 28.18 15.84
CA LEU A 63 -5.34 27.48 15.81
C LEU A 63 -4.47 27.99 14.65
N PRO A 64 -3.14 27.93 14.78
CA PRO A 64 -2.24 28.28 13.68
C PRO A 64 -2.38 27.31 12.50
N ASN A 65 -1.81 27.69 11.36
CA ASN A 65 -1.78 26.82 10.19
C ASN A 65 -0.86 25.60 10.42
N ALA A 66 -0.91 24.61 9.52
CA ALA A 66 -0.12 23.38 9.66
C ALA A 66 1.39 23.56 9.39
N ASP A 67 1.79 24.71 8.82
CA ASP A 67 3.18 25.10 8.56
C ASP A 67 3.82 25.85 9.75
N GLU A 68 3.03 26.18 10.76
CA GLU A 68 3.42 26.94 11.93
C GLU A 68 3.39 26.04 13.18
N SER A 69 4.48 26.06 13.95
CA SER A 69 4.59 25.29 15.20
C SER A 69 4.60 26.20 16.42
N MET A 70 3.61 26.06 17.30
CA MET A 70 3.59 26.74 18.61
C MET A 70 4.63 26.22 19.59
N ALA A 71 5.21 25.04 19.33
CA ALA A 71 6.28 24.48 20.13
C ALA A 71 7.65 25.03 19.70
N ALA A 72 7.87 25.19 18.38
CA ALA A 72 9.13 25.69 17.85
C ALA A 72 9.21 27.23 17.79
N SER A 73 8.07 27.92 17.64
CA SER A 73 8.02 29.39 17.49
C SER A 73 7.22 30.08 18.60
N GLN A 74 7.91 30.92 19.36
CA GLN A 74 7.30 31.72 20.42
C GLN A 74 6.32 32.78 19.86
N SER A 75 6.61 33.37 18.69
CA SER A 75 5.75 34.39 18.07
C SER A 75 4.43 33.81 17.59
N VAL A 76 4.45 32.61 16.99
CA VAL A 76 3.24 31.87 16.58
C VAL A 76 2.38 31.54 17.81
N ARG A 77 3.01 31.06 18.89
CA ARG A 77 2.31 30.75 20.14
C ARG A 77 1.65 31.99 20.74
N GLU A 78 2.35 33.12 20.77
CA GLU A 78 1.80 34.41 21.23
C GLU A 78 0.61 34.85 20.38
N ALA A 79 0.72 34.79 19.05
CA ALA A 79 -0.35 35.20 18.15
C ALA A 79 -1.61 34.34 18.35
N TYR A 80 -1.46 33.03 18.54
CA TYR A 80 -2.58 32.15 18.87
C TYR A 80 -3.22 32.49 20.22
N LEU A 81 -2.42 32.57 21.29
CA LEU A 81 -2.92 32.85 22.63
C LEU A 81 -3.65 34.20 22.69
N THR A 82 -3.15 35.21 21.98
CA THR A 82 -3.80 36.53 21.90
C THR A 82 -5.18 36.45 21.24
N ARG A 83 -5.33 35.68 20.15
CA ARG A 83 -6.64 35.46 19.51
C ARG A 83 -7.59 34.68 20.41
N ALA A 84 -7.08 33.63 21.07
CA ALA A 84 -7.87 32.78 21.96
C ALA A 84 -8.32 33.54 23.22
N GLU A 85 -7.45 34.34 23.83
CA GLU A 85 -7.75 35.20 24.99
C GLU A 85 -8.88 36.19 24.66
N ARG A 86 -8.80 36.85 23.50
CA ARG A 86 -9.84 37.79 23.04
C ARG A 86 -11.21 37.13 22.88
N PHE A 87 -11.27 35.93 22.33
CA PHE A 87 -12.53 35.20 22.16
C PHE A 87 -13.07 34.69 23.51
N VAL A 88 -12.21 34.12 24.34
CA VAL A 88 -12.63 33.51 25.60
C VAL A 88 -13.08 34.56 26.63
N ALA A 89 -12.59 35.80 26.51
CA ALA A 89 -13.09 36.94 27.29
C ALA A 89 -14.58 37.24 27.07
N THR A 90 -15.16 36.92 25.90
CA THR A 90 -16.58 37.18 25.59
C THR A 90 -17.52 36.09 26.08
N LEU A 91 -17.01 34.98 26.63
CA LEU A 91 -17.81 33.82 27.04
C LEU A 91 -18.50 34.05 28.40
N PRO A 92 -19.63 33.40 28.68
CA PRO A 92 -20.28 33.44 30.00
C PRO A 92 -19.47 32.69 31.07
N ALA A 93 -19.88 32.82 32.34
CA ALA A 93 -19.22 32.21 33.49
C ALA A 93 -19.21 30.65 33.46
N SER A 94 -20.14 30.01 32.73
CA SER A 94 -20.14 28.55 32.56
C SER A 94 -18.86 28.00 31.90
N PHE A 95 -18.10 28.85 31.20
CA PHE A 95 -16.81 28.52 30.56
C PHE A 95 -15.58 28.97 31.37
N ASN A 96 -15.73 29.28 32.66
CA ASN A 96 -14.61 29.72 33.51
C ASN A 96 -13.40 28.75 33.48
N SER A 97 -13.64 27.43 33.38
CA SER A 97 -12.57 26.43 33.22
C SER A 97 -11.70 26.68 31.96
N LEU A 98 -12.33 27.06 30.85
CA LEU A 98 -11.64 27.38 29.60
C LEU A 98 -10.94 28.75 29.66
N LYS A 99 -11.57 29.74 30.33
CA LYS A 99 -10.96 31.06 30.59
C LYS A 99 -9.66 30.93 31.36
N VAL A 100 -9.71 30.18 32.46
CA VAL A 100 -8.55 29.90 33.31
C VAL A 100 -7.49 29.13 32.52
N HIS A 101 -7.86 28.12 31.72
CA HIS A 101 -6.90 27.38 30.87
C HIS A 101 -6.13 28.29 29.92
N ILE A 102 -6.81 29.15 29.15
CA ILE A 102 -6.14 30.05 28.19
C ILE A 102 -5.29 31.12 28.90
N LEU A 103 -5.81 31.73 29.96
CA LEU A 103 -5.07 32.73 30.73
C LEU A 103 -3.85 32.13 31.43
N TYR A 104 -3.95 30.92 31.99
CA TYR A 104 -2.81 30.18 32.56
C TYR A 104 -1.71 29.97 31.51
N GLN A 105 -2.09 29.52 30.31
CA GLN A 105 -1.14 29.33 29.20
C GLN A 105 -0.50 30.64 28.73
N ARG A 106 -1.26 31.74 28.75
CA ARG A 106 -0.75 33.10 28.42
C ARG A 106 0.21 33.62 29.49
N LEU A 107 -0.13 33.52 30.76
CA LEU A 107 0.75 33.91 31.87
C LEU A 107 2.04 33.08 31.89
N SER A 108 1.95 31.77 31.67
CA SER A 108 3.14 30.93 31.56
C SER A 108 4.07 31.38 30.41
N HIS A 109 3.50 31.74 29.26
CA HIS A 109 4.23 32.26 28.11
C HIS A 109 4.83 33.66 28.35
N ASP A 110 4.08 34.56 28.97
CA ASP A 110 4.54 35.93 29.30
C ASP A 110 5.73 35.88 30.27
N ARG A 111 5.69 34.99 31.27
CA ARG A 111 6.80 34.73 32.20
C ARG A 111 8.05 34.19 31.50
N MET A 112 7.90 33.26 30.55
CA MET A 112 9.03 32.77 29.74
C MET A 112 9.71 33.88 28.93
N ARG A 113 9.00 34.96 28.62
CA ARG A 113 9.54 36.14 27.91
C ARG A 113 9.99 37.28 28.83
N GLY A 114 9.78 37.15 30.15
CA GLY A 114 9.98 38.24 31.11
C GLY A 114 9.09 39.47 30.85
N LYS A 115 7.89 39.25 30.29
CA LYS A 115 6.89 40.30 29.95
C LYS A 115 5.62 40.12 30.76
N GLU A 116 5.74 39.94 32.07
CA GLU A 116 4.61 39.76 32.97
C GLU A 116 3.67 40.99 32.96
N ASN A 117 2.37 40.77 32.79
CA ASN A 117 1.35 41.83 32.74
C ASN A 117 0.44 41.77 33.96
N GLU A 118 0.46 42.82 34.79
CA GLU A 118 -0.30 42.90 36.05
C GLU A 118 -1.82 42.82 35.82
N LYS A 119 -2.34 43.54 34.82
CA LYS A 119 -3.78 43.53 34.50
C LYS A 119 -4.27 42.13 34.14
N ARG A 120 -3.55 41.42 33.27
CA ARG A 120 -3.89 40.03 32.89
C ARG A 120 -3.83 39.07 34.08
N PHE A 121 -2.88 39.30 34.99
CA PHE A 121 -2.77 38.52 36.21
C PHE A 121 -3.96 38.76 37.15
N LEU A 122 -4.42 40.01 37.30
CA LEU A 122 -5.64 40.33 38.05
C LEU A 122 -6.88 39.70 37.41
N ASP A 123 -7.00 39.74 36.08
CA ASP A 123 -8.10 39.09 35.34
C ASP A 123 -8.13 37.56 35.60
N TYR A 124 -6.95 36.93 35.72
CA TYR A 124 -6.83 35.52 36.10
C TYR A 124 -7.23 35.26 37.56
N LEU A 125 -6.82 36.14 38.49
CA LEU A 125 -7.18 36.01 39.90
C LEU A 125 -8.68 36.20 40.14
N ALA A 126 -9.34 37.06 39.36
CA ALA A 126 -10.77 37.32 39.44
C ALA A 126 -11.66 36.12 39.00
N LEU A 127 -11.08 35.03 38.48
CA LEU A 127 -11.82 33.83 38.11
C LEU A 127 -11.89 32.83 39.29
N PRO A 128 -13.10 32.47 39.76
CA PRO A 128 -13.28 31.58 40.91
C PRO A 128 -12.82 30.16 40.57
N ARG A 129 -12.07 29.53 41.48
CA ARG A 129 -11.53 28.16 41.34
C ARG A 129 -11.28 27.54 42.71
N ASN A 130 -11.20 26.21 42.78
CA ASN A 130 -11.02 25.50 44.04
C ASN A 130 -9.53 25.30 44.34
N VAL A 131 -8.92 26.27 45.04
CA VAL A 131 -7.53 26.22 45.50
C VAL A 131 -7.42 26.81 46.90
N SER A 132 -6.45 26.36 47.69
CA SER A 132 -6.32 26.67 49.13
C SER A 132 -5.95 28.12 49.44
N TYR A 133 -5.31 28.82 48.50
CA TYR A 133 -4.77 30.15 48.72
C TYR A 133 -5.73 31.31 48.37
N LEU A 134 -6.93 31.04 47.86
CA LEU A 134 -7.95 32.06 47.61
C LEU A 134 -8.64 32.51 48.91
N ASN A 135 -9.19 33.72 48.89
CA ASN A 135 -9.90 34.29 50.03
C ASN A 135 -11.18 33.49 50.33
N PRO A 136 -11.30 32.80 51.49
CA PRO A 136 -12.48 32.00 51.80
C PRO A 136 -13.75 32.85 51.91
N LYS A 137 -13.64 34.10 52.38
CA LYS A 137 -14.75 35.05 52.48
C LYS A 137 -15.25 35.54 51.12
N TRP A 138 -14.47 35.38 50.04
CA TRP A 138 -14.89 35.78 48.70
C TRP A 138 -16.05 34.92 48.19
N ARG A 139 -16.05 33.62 48.51
CA ARG A 139 -17.15 32.70 48.21
C ARG A 139 -18.45 33.08 48.90
N GLU A 140 -18.35 33.55 50.14
CA GLU A 140 -19.49 33.99 50.95
C GLU A 140 -20.04 35.34 50.49
N LYS A 141 -19.17 36.28 50.10
CA LYS A 141 -19.55 37.63 49.63
C LYS A 141 -20.12 37.65 48.22
N GLU A 142 -19.63 36.78 47.33
CA GLU A 142 -20.04 36.75 45.92
C GLU A 142 -20.50 35.35 45.47
N PRO A 143 -21.53 34.75 46.10
CA PRO A 143 -21.94 33.37 45.84
C PRO A 143 -22.39 33.12 44.39
N VAL A 144 -22.80 34.19 43.67
CA VAL A 144 -23.21 34.12 42.26
C VAL A 144 -22.03 33.78 41.34
N LEU A 145 -20.84 34.34 41.57
CA LEU A 145 -19.64 34.03 40.76
C LEU A 145 -19.20 32.57 40.97
N TRP A 146 -19.40 32.05 42.17
CA TRP A 146 -19.01 30.70 42.57
C TRP A 146 -19.99 29.60 42.14
N ARG A 147 -21.05 29.93 41.38
CA ARG A 147 -21.93 28.94 40.75
C ARG A 147 -21.22 28.10 39.68
N HIS A 148 -20.19 28.65 39.04
CA HIS A 148 -19.40 27.99 37.99
C HIS A 148 -17.89 28.14 38.26
N PRO A 149 -17.34 27.48 39.28
CA PRO A 149 -15.91 27.52 39.55
C PRO A 149 -15.13 26.83 38.42
N ALA A 150 -13.95 27.35 38.11
CA ALA A 150 -13.06 26.77 37.11
C ALA A 150 -12.36 25.51 37.65
N ASP A 151 -12.29 24.48 36.80
CA ASP A 151 -11.51 23.26 37.01
C ASP A 151 -10.17 23.37 36.25
N LEU A 152 -9.07 23.47 37.00
CA LEU A 152 -7.69 23.55 36.48
C LEU A 152 -7.22 22.25 35.80
N GLY A 153 -7.82 21.11 36.17
CA GLY A 153 -7.46 19.80 35.66
C GLY A 153 -8.12 19.45 34.32
N ARG A 154 -9.14 20.21 33.91
CA ARG A 154 -9.93 19.93 32.71
C ARG A 154 -9.09 19.94 31.43
N ASP A 155 -9.17 18.86 30.67
CA ASP A 155 -8.33 18.66 29.48
C ASP A 155 -8.94 19.31 28.22
N TYR A 156 -8.27 20.37 27.73
CA TYR A 156 -8.62 21.07 26.50
C TYR A 156 -7.65 20.80 25.34
N ARG A 157 -6.78 19.78 25.42
CA ARG A 157 -5.79 19.47 24.37
C ARG A 157 -6.43 19.19 23.02
N LYS A 158 -7.62 18.60 22.97
CA LYS A 158 -8.33 18.32 21.71
C LYS A 158 -8.68 19.59 20.92
N VAL A 159 -8.86 20.71 21.61
CA VAL A 159 -9.37 21.97 21.02
C VAL A 159 -8.27 23.03 20.93
N THR A 160 -7.34 23.03 21.90
CA THR A 160 -6.29 24.04 22.01
C THR A 160 -4.89 23.51 21.71
N THR A 161 -4.70 22.19 21.69
CA THR A 161 -3.39 21.48 21.63
C THR A 161 -2.45 21.73 22.83
N LEU A 162 -2.89 22.54 23.81
CA LEU A 162 -2.10 22.91 24.99
C LEU A 162 -2.46 22.03 26.20
N PRO A 163 -1.47 21.65 27.03
CA PRO A 163 -1.71 20.83 28.23
C PRO A 163 -2.50 21.60 29.30
N SER A 164 -3.17 20.89 30.20
CA SER A 164 -3.79 21.49 31.39
C SER A 164 -2.73 21.87 32.45
N ALA A 165 -3.13 22.63 33.48
CA ALA A 165 -2.28 23.02 34.60
C ALA A 165 -2.07 21.83 35.58
N GLN A 166 -1.30 20.82 35.14
CA GLN A 166 -0.98 19.64 35.96
C GLN A 166 -0.18 20.05 37.20
N GLY A 167 -0.68 19.68 38.39
CA GLY A 167 -0.06 20.04 39.68
C GLY A 167 -0.57 21.34 40.30
N GLY A 168 -1.58 21.99 39.69
CA GLY A 168 -2.16 23.25 40.18
C GLY A 168 -1.47 24.49 39.60
N ASP A 169 -1.95 25.66 39.99
CA ASP A 169 -1.48 26.96 39.50
C ASP A 169 -0.73 27.79 40.55
N GLU A 170 -0.67 27.32 41.81
CA GLU A 170 -0.01 28.01 42.92
C GLU A 170 1.44 28.42 42.62
N PRO A 171 2.30 27.58 42.00
CA PRO A 171 3.67 28.00 41.67
C PRO A 171 3.74 29.16 40.67
N LEU A 172 2.82 29.20 39.70
CA LEU A 172 2.73 30.28 38.71
C LEU A 172 2.24 31.56 39.39
N VAL A 173 1.15 31.47 40.17
CA VAL A 173 0.56 32.60 40.89
C VAL A 173 1.56 33.20 41.88
N LYS A 174 2.23 32.37 42.66
CA LYS A 174 3.27 32.80 43.60
C LYS A 174 4.41 33.51 42.87
N SER A 175 4.87 33.00 41.73
CA SER A 175 5.96 33.64 40.96
C SER A 175 5.60 35.05 40.47
N TYR A 176 4.35 35.27 40.03
CA TYR A 176 3.86 36.59 39.63
C TYR A 176 3.74 37.56 40.82
N LEU A 177 3.22 37.10 41.94
CA LEU A 177 3.10 37.92 43.16
C LEU A 177 4.47 38.33 43.70
N LEU A 178 5.44 37.42 43.72
CA LEU A 178 6.81 37.74 44.16
C LEU A 178 7.42 38.88 43.32
N LYS A 179 7.09 38.95 42.02
CA LYS A 179 7.52 40.01 41.11
C LYS A 179 6.78 41.33 41.36
N PHE A 180 5.45 41.34 41.38
CA PHE A 180 4.67 42.60 41.50
C PHE A 180 4.73 43.20 42.91
N LEU A 181 4.72 42.37 43.96
CA LEU A 181 4.82 42.83 45.35
C LEU A 181 6.21 43.36 45.72
N LYS A 182 7.22 43.12 44.87
CA LYS A 182 8.56 43.68 45.05
C LYS A 182 8.49 45.20 45.13
N ASP A 183 7.78 45.84 44.20
CA ASP A 183 7.75 47.29 44.04
C ASP A 183 6.51 47.95 44.70
N ASP A 184 5.47 47.17 45.03
CA ASP A 184 4.26 47.68 45.69
C ASP A 184 4.46 47.97 47.20
N ARG A 185 3.77 48.99 47.71
CA ARG A 185 3.84 49.41 49.13
C ARG A 185 3.00 48.55 50.07
N ASP A 186 1.91 47.97 49.57
CA ASP A 186 0.97 47.16 50.33
C ASP A 186 0.39 46.02 49.47
N THR A 187 -0.47 45.20 50.06
CA THR A 187 -1.13 44.07 49.40
C THR A 187 -2.57 44.37 48.94
N THR A 188 -3.02 45.62 49.07
CA THR A 188 -4.45 46.01 48.94
C THR A 188 -5.05 45.60 47.60
N LYS A 189 -4.27 45.67 46.52
CA LYS A 189 -4.67 45.28 45.16
C LYS A 189 -5.09 43.82 45.01
N PHE A 190 -4.50 42.90 45.80
CA PHE A 190 -4.73 41.46 45.66
C PHE A 190 -5.56 40.84 46.81
N SER A 191 -5.71 41.54 47.92
CA SER A 191 -6.51 41.15 49.10
C SER A 191 -7.99 40.79 48.82
N PRO A 192 -8.67 41.34 47.78
CA PRO A 192 -10.02 40.89 47.43
C PRO A 192 -10.08 39.41 47.03
N TYR A 193 -9.05 38.89 46.36
CA TYR A 193 -9.08 37.55 45.75
C TYR A 193 -8.29 36.50 46.56
N LEU A 194 -7.22 36.91 47.24
CA LEU A 194 -6.29 36.00 47.91
C LEU A 194 -6.51 35.98 49.42
N GLY A 195 -6.28 34.82 50.05
CA GLY A 195 -6.40 34.67 51.50
C GLY A 195 -5.39 35.55 52.23
N GLU A 196 -5.86 36.32 53.21
CA GLU A 196 -5.06 37.32 53.91
C GLU A 196 -3.76 36.75 54.50
N ASN A 197 -3.83 35.58 55.16
CA ASN A 197 -2.66 34.92 55.73
C ASN A 197 -1.65 34.48 54.66
N TRP A 198 -2.11 33.94 53.53
CA TRP A 198 -1.22 33.50 52.45
C TRP A 198 -0.59 34.69 51.72
N LEU A 199 -1.36 35.73 51.43
CA LEU A 199 -0.88 36.95 50.79
C LEU A 199 0.13 37.71 51.66
N ARG A 200 -0.13 37.81 52.98
CA ARG A 200 0.83 38.39 53.94
C ARG A 200 2.15 37.62 53.95
N ARG A 201 2.10 36.28 53.93
CA ARG A 201 3.30 35.43 53.84
C ARG A 201 4.09 35.66 52.54
N VAL A 202 3.41 35.69 51.39
CA VAL A 202 4.06 35.94 50.08
C VAL A 202 4.62 37.36 49.98
N PHE A 203 3.94 38.35 50.57
CA PHE A 203 4.43 39.74 50.64
C PHE A 203 5.71 39.85 51.48
N ALA A 204 5.70 39.28 52.69
CA ALA A 204 6.88 39.21 53.53
C ALA A 204 8.02 38.46 52.82
N GLU A 205 7.74 37.32 52.19
CA GLU A 205 8.70 36.57 51.38
C GLU A 205 9.30 37.41 50.25
N SER A 206 8.48 38.18 49.50
CA SER A 206 8.96 39.07 48.43
C SER A 206 9.89 40.16 48.95
N LYS A 207 9.53 40.86 50.04
CA LYS A 207 10.35 41.94 50.61
C LYS A 207 11.65 41.41 51.22
N ILE A 208 11.58 40.30 51.95
CA ILE A 208 12.75 39.64 52.58
C ILE A 208 13.72 39.11 51.52
N THR A 209 13.21 38.43 50.49
CA THR A 209 14.08 37.85 49.44
C THR A 209 14.71 38.90 48.51
N ASN A 210 14.11 40.08 48.38
CA ASN A 210 14.67 41.20 47.61
C ASN A 210 15.45 42.22 48.46
N GLY A 211 15.50 42.07 49.80
CA GLY A 211 16.23 42.99 50.69
C GLY A 211 15.60 44.40 50.82
N ILE A 212 14.29 44.51 50.65
CA ILE A 212 13.58 45.80 50.64
C ILE A 212 13.05 46.10 52.06
N GLY A 213 13.49 47.17 52.71
CA GLY A 213 13.11 47.53 54.09
C GLY A 213 13.91 46.78 55.17
N LYS A 214 13.60 47.00 56.46
CA LYS A 214 14.28 46.28 57.55
C LYS A 214 13.72 44.86 57.70
N PRO A 215 14.55 43.80 57.72
CA PRO A 215 14.08 42.42 57.83
C PRO A 215 13.21 42.15 59.08
N SER A 216 13.44 42.87 60.18
CA SER A 216 12.65 42.79 61.42
C SER A 216 11.17 43.12 61.20
N ASP A 217 10.88 44.08 60.34
CA ASP A 217 9.53 44.63 60.14
C ASP A 217 8.67 43.64 59.35
N TRP A 218 9.30 42.89 58.43
CA TRP A 218 8.64 41.85 57.64
C TRP A 218 8.63 40.49 58.31
N ALA A 219 9.64 40.18 59.15
CA ALA A 219 9.69 38.95 59.94
C ALA A 219 8.52 38.88 60.94
N ALA A 220 8.02 40.02 61.43
CA ALA A 220 6.82 40.09 62.29
C ALA A 220 5.52 39.63 61.60
N LEU A 221 5.50 39.55 60.26
CA LEU A 221 4.36 39.04 59.48
C LEU A 221 4.40 37.52 59.25
N LEU A 222 5.49 36.86 59.66
CA LEU A 222 5.71 35.41 59.56
C LEU A 222 5.78 34.80 60.97
N SER A 223 5.46 33.53 61.12
CA SER A 223 5.78 32.84 62.38
C SER A 223 7.30 32.64 62.53
N PRO A 224 7.84 32.48 63.75
CA PRO A 224 9.27 32.22 63.94
C PRO A 224 9.76 30.98 63.19
N SER A 225 8.94 29.91 63.11
CA SER A 225 9.27 28.70 62.36
C SER A 225 9.23 28.92 60.85
N GLU A 226 8.31 29.75 60.34
CA GLU A 226 8.23 30.09 58.91
C GLU A 226 9.38 30.98 58.46
N PHE A 227 9.78 31.96 59.27
CA PHE A 227 10.95 32.81 58.98
C PHE A 227 12.25 32.01 59.02
N GLN A 228 12.40 31.12 60.00
CA GLN A 228 13.54 30.20 60.08
C GLN A 228 13.56 29.24 58.88
N ALA A 229 12.42 28.64 58.52
CA ALA A 229 12.31 27.80 57.33
C ALA A 229 12.64 28.57 56.05
N LEU A 230 12.22 29.84 55.92
CA LEU A 230 12.58 30.69 54.79
C LEU A 230 14.08 30.98 54.78
N LYS A 231 14.71 31.26 55.92
CA LYS A 231 16.15 31.51 56.02
C LYS A 231 16.97 30.28 55.62
N ASP A 232 16.59 29.11 56.14
CA ASP A 232 17.28 27.84 55.90
C ASP A 232 17.01 27.28 54.50
N ARG A 233 15.94 27.73 53.83
CA ARG A 233 15.58 27.31 52.47
C ARG A 233 16.68 27.64 51.47
N VAL A 234 17.23 26.58 50.88
CA VAL A 234 18.19 26.64 49.77
C VAL A 234 17.44 26.59 48.45
N GLU A 235 17.71 27.54 47.56
CA GLU A 235 17.16 27.57 46.20
C GLU A 235 18.28 27.67 45.16
N ILE A 236 18.20 26.80 44.16
CA ILE A 236 19.00 26.83 42.93
C ILE A 236 18.01 26.63 41.80
N GLU A 237 17.54 27.71 41.17
CA GLU A 237 16.47 27.62 40.18
C GLU A 237 16.90 28.23 38.85
N PHE A 238 16.63 27.53 37.74
CA PHE A 238 16.77 28.12 36.41
C PHE A 238 15.76 29.25 36.20
N ASN A 239 16.22 30.36 35.63
CA ASN A 239 15.33 31.41 35.17
C ASN A 239 14.46 30.88 34.01
N ALA A 240 13.18 31.29 33.99
CA ALA A 240 12.23 30.89 32.95
C ALA A 240 12.58 31.43 31.55
N MET A 241 13.47 32.43 31.45
CA MET A 241 13.95 33.03 30.20
C MET A 241 15.11 32.27 29.53
N ASN A 242 15.59 31.17 30.11
CA ASN A 242 16.67 30.38 29.50
C ASN A 242 16.24 29.77 28.16
N GLN A 243 17.17 29.78 27.19
CA GLN A 243 16.92 29.37 25.81
C GLN A 243 16.67 27.85 25.70
N GLU A 244 15.66 27.43 24.96
CA GLU A 244 15.32 26.00 24.79
C GLU A 244 16.01 25.36 23.57
N THR A 245 16.51 26.14 22.61
CA THR A 245 17.13 25.62 21.39
C THR A 245 18.42 26.36 21.11
N TYR A 246 19.54 25.67 20.94
CA TYR A 246 20.85 26.28 20.67
C TYR A 246 21.33 25.86 19.27
N ALA A 247 21.74 26.83 18.47
CA ALA A 247 22.52 26.57 17.26
C ALA A 247 23.92 26.05 17.62
N ILE A 248 24.64 25.51 16.63
CA ILE A 248 26.00 24.97 16.85
C ILE A 248 26.94 26.07 17.38
N ASP A 249 26.82 27.27 16.82
CA ASP A 249 27.69 28.41 17.13
C ASP A 249 27.18 29.29 18.29
N ASP A 250 26.03 28.95 18.90
CA ASP A 250 25.47 29.75 20.01
C ASP A 250 26.30 29.58 21.29
N ASP A 251 26.64 30.69 21.94
CA ASP A 251 27.20 30.68 23.30
C ASP A 251 26.14 30.20 24.32
N VAL A 252 26.53 29.30 25.24
CA VAL A 252 25.61 28.77 26.26
C VAL A 252 25.68 29.63 27.53
N ILE A 253 24.63 30.42 27.78
CA ILE A 253 24.49 31.27 28.96
C ILE A 253 23.28 30.80 29.77
N LEU A 254 23.52 30.36 31.01
CA LEU A 254 22.47 29.87 31.91
C LEU A 254 22.22 30.88 33.02
N LYS A 255 21.02 31.45 33.03
CA LYS A 255 20.56 32.38 34.05
C LYS A 255 19.95 31.62 35.22
N MET A 256 20.39 31.90 36.44
CA MET A 256 19.93 31.21 37.65
C MET A 256 19.58 32.18 38.77
N HIS A 257 18.61 31.75 39.59
CA HIS A 257 18.32 32.37 40.87
C HIS A 257 18.88 31.53 42.02
N LEU A 258 19.64 32.18 42.90
CA LEU A 258 20.34 31.56 44.02
C LEU A 258 19.88 32.17 45.35
N LYS A 259 19.61 31.32 46.35
CA LYS A 259 19.29 31.75 47.72
C LYS A 259 19.88 30.78 48.73
N ASN A 260 20.58 31.30 49.75
CA ASN A 260 21.26 30.50 50.77
C ASN A 260 22.24 29.46 50.19
N VAL A 261 23.03 29.88 49.18
CA VAL A 261 24.05 29.04 48.52
C VAL A 261 25.40 29.74 48.64
N PRO A 262 26.16 29.54 49.72
CA PRO A 262 27.46 30.19 49.91
C PRO A 262 28.51 29.70 48.91
N LYS A 263 28.38 28.45 48.46
CA LYS A 263 29.25 27.83 47.46
C LYS A 263 28.41 27.05 46.45
N LEU A 264 28.59 27.36 45.17
CA LEU A 264 27.96 26.68 44.06
C LEU A 264 29.03 26.05 43.18
N ILE A 265 28.90 24.75 42.94
CA ILE A 265 29.77 24.01 42.04
C ILE A 265 28.99 23.76 40.76
N VAL A 266 29.57 24.19 39.63
CA VAL A 266 29.06 23.91 38.30
C VAL A 266 29.91 22.79 37.70
N LYS A 267 29.26 21.70 37.31
CA LYS A 267 29.90 20.59 36.61
C LYS A 267 29.29 20.43 35.23
N VAL A 268 30.12 20.29 34.21
CA VAL A 268 29.71 20.01 32.84
C VAL A 268 30.18 18.62 32.48
N PHE A 269 29.24 17.78 32.04
CA PHE A 269 29.49 16.43 31.57
C PHE A 269 29.13 16.34 30.10
N GLU A 270 30.10 16.02 29.24
CA GLU A 270 29.83 15.63 27.86
C GLU A 270 29.36 14.19 27.83
N ILE A 271 28.17 13.95 27.29
CA ILE A 271 27.60 12.61 27.22
C ILE A 271 28.04 11.96 25.92
N ASN A 272 28.60 10.76 26.02
CA ASN A 272 28.79 9.90 24.86
C ASN A 272 27.41 9.38 24.39
N THR A 273 26.78 10.16 23.52
CA THR A 273 25.43 9.90 23.00
C THR A 273 25.33 8.53 22.32
N LEU A 274 26.37 8.11 21.59
CA LEU A 274 26.38 6.82 20.89
C LEU A 274 26.25 5.65 21.87
N ASN A 275 27.08 5.62 22.91
CA ASN A 275 27.06 4.54 23.90
C ASN A 275 25.77 4.55 24.74
N TYR A 276 25.27 5.74 25.06
CA TYR A 276 24.00 5.89 25.77
C TYR A 276 22.83 5.30 24.98
N TYR A 277 22.67 5.71 23.71
CA TYR A 277 21.56 5.25 22.89
C TYR A 277 21.63 3.76 22.54
N ARG A 278 22.85 3.21 22.37
CA ARG A 278 23.04 1.77 22.10
C ARG A 278 22.73 0.89 23.32
N SER A 279 22.92 1.39 24.54
CA SER A 279 22.69 0.61 25.77
C SER A 279 21.24 0.71 26.28
N LEU A 280 20.64 1.91 26.26
CA LEU A 280 19.34 2.17 26.88
C LEU A 280 18.17 2.29 25.88
N GLY A 281 18.44 2.57 24.60
CA GLY A 281 17.43 2.61 23.54
C GLY A 281 16.36 3.71 23.69
N ASN A 282 16.61 4.71 24.54
CA ASN A 282 15.69 5.80 24.86
C ASN A 282 16.40 7.16 24.75
N GLU A 283 15.63 8.24 24.56
CA GLU A 283 16.21 9.59 24.40
C GLU A 283 16.82 10.06 25.72
N VAL A 284 17.95 10.78 25.69
CA VAL A 284 18.55 11.32 26.91
C VAL A 284 17.55 12.29 27.53
N SER A 285 17.30 12.17 28.83
CA SER A 285 16.35 13.02 29.55
C SER A 285 16.94 13.38 30.92
N THR A 286 16.23 14.19 31.69
CA THR A 286 16.65 14.70 33.00
C THR A 286 17.00 13.58 34.00
N ASP A 287 16.55 12.36 33.73
CA ASP A 287 16.76 11.12 34.48
C ASP A 287 18.10 10.41 34.25
N ILE A 288 19.00 10.95 33.43
CA ILE A 288 20.33 10.38 33.21
C ILE A 288 21.11 10.21 34.52
N ASP A 289 21.71 9.04 34.71
CA ASP A 289 22.62 8.79 35.82
C ASP A 289 24.01 9.35 35.47
N LEU A 290 24.59 10.15 36.37
CA LEU A 290 25.90 10.78 36.19
C LEU A 290 26.98 10.09 37.03
N ASP A 291 26.61 9.08 37.80
CA ASP A 291 27.52 8.44 38.72
C ASP A 291 28.58 7.62 37.99
N GLY A 292 29.83 7.80 38.42
CA GLY A 292 31.00 7.26 37.73
C GLY A 292 31.47 8.05 36.51
N LEU A 293 30.80 9.14 36.11
CA LEU A 293 31.29 10.04 35.05
C LEU A 293 32.22 11.13 35.60
N VAL A 294 33.29 11.42 34.86
CA VAL A 294 34.21 12.53 35.17
C VAL A 294 33.72 13.80 34.45
N ALA A 295 33.57 14.90 35.20
CA ALA A 295 33.18 16.18 34.62
C ALA A 295 34.30 16.73 33.73
N ASN A 296 33.98 17.10 32.49
CA ASN A 296 34.91 17.70 31.53
C ASN A 296 35.35 19.10 31.99
N PHE A 297 34.45 19.81 32.67
CA PHE A 297 34.69 21.14 33.19
C PHE A 297 34.04 21.26 34.57
N ARG A 298 34.77 21.85 35.51
CA ARG A 298 34.30 22.12 36.87
C ARG A 298 34.70 23.53 37.25
N GLU A 299 33.72 24.30 37.70
CA GLU A 299 33.92 25.65 38.20
C GLU A 299 33.24 25.78 39.56
N SER A 300 33.82 26.59 40.44
CA SER A 300 33.28 26.84 41.77
C SER A 300 33.14 28.34 41.95
N HIS A 301 31.96 28.77 42.37
CA HIS A 301 31.66 30.16 42.68
C HIS A 301 31.32 30.28 44.16
N GLU A 302 31.91 31.28 44.81
CA GLU A 302 31.63 31.61 46.20
C GLU A 302 30.83 32.91 46.25
N PHE A 303 29.80 32.94 47.08
CA PHE A 303 28.86 34.05 47.18
C PHE A 303 28.79 34.54 48.62
N ASP A 304 29.11 35.81 48.83
CA ASP A 304 28.90 36.50 50.10
C ASP A 304 27.57 37.28 50.04
N ALA A 305 26.46 36.54 50.06
CA ALA A 305 25.12 37.09 50.08
C ALA A 305 24.37 36.60 51.33
N ALA A 306 23.63 37.50 51.98
CA ALA A 306 22.87 37.13 53.16
C ALA A 306 21.89 35.96 52.86
N PRO A 307 21.76 34.95 53.73
CA PRO A 307 20.95 33.73 53.49
C PRO A 307 19.49 33.97 53.07
N GLN A 308 18.93 35.10 53.48
CA GLN A 308 17.57 35.50 53.15
C GLN A 308 17.41 36.07 51.72
N LEU A 309 18.48 36.54 51.06
CA LEU A 309 18.40 37.24 49.76
C LEU A 309 18.43 36.26 48.58
N LYS A 310 17.61 36.53 47.56
CA LYS A 310 17.59 35.84 46.27
C LYS A 310 18.36 36.69 45.26
N THR A 311 19.42 36.14 44.69
CA THR A 311 20.26 36.82 43.69
C THR A 311 20.13 36.17 42.32
N GLU A 312 20.14 36.97 41.26
CA GLU A 312 20.20 36.49 39.88
C GLU A 312 21.64 36.55 39.36
N LYS A 313 22.10 35.48 38.72
CA LYS A 313 23.43 35.37 38.12
C LYS A 313 23.38 34.67 36.78
N ASP A 314 24.18 35.19 35.84
CA ASP A 314 24.37 34.62 34.51
C ASP A 314 25.67 33.80 34.52
N PHE A 315 25.58 32.53 34.12
CA PHE A 315 26.74 31.63 34.02
C PHE A 315 27.04 31.36 32.55
N LYS A 316 28.16 31.89 32.05
CA LYS A 316 28.66 31.57 30.71
C LYS A 316 29.44 30.25 30.78
N ILE A 317 28.91 29.20 30.14
CA ILE A 317 29.49 27.86 30.21
C ILE A 317 30.51 27.67 29.08
N SER A 318 31.72 28.20 29.27
CA SER A 318 32.83 28.12 28.30
C SER A 318 33.30 26.68 28.04
N GLY A 319 32.93 25.72 28.90
CA GLY A 319 33.21 24.30 28.73
C GLY A 319 32.40 23.59 27.63
N ILE A 320 31.47 24.28 26.95
CA ILE A 320 30.67 23.72 25.84
C ILE A 320 31.21 24.27 24.50
N PRO A 321 31.86 23.43 23.66
CA PRO A 321 32.41 23.87 22.38
C PRO A 321 31.34 24.12 21.30
N ASN A 322 31.72 24.85 20.24
CA ASN A 322 30.89 25.09 19.05
C ASN A 322 30.94 23.91 18.08
N ARG A 323 30.38 22.78 18.51
CA ARG A 323 30.22 21.57 17.70
C ARG A 323 28.95 20.82 18.08
N ARG A 324 28.62 19.77 17.34
CA ARG A 324 27.52 18.86 17.70
C ARG A 324 27.85 18.12 18.99
N GLY A 325 26.86 18.00 19.87
CA GLY A 325 27.04 17.36 21.17
C GLY A 325 25.84 17.48 22.11
N LEU A 326 25.90 16.72 23.20
CA LEU A 326 24.97 16.78 24.31
C LEU A 326 25.76 16.93 25.61
N TRP A 327 25.44 17.98 26.36
CA TRP A 327 26.08 18.27 27.64
C TRP A 327 25.05 18.31 28.75
N VAL A 328 25.41 17.76 29.90
CA VAL A 328 24.65 17.88 31.13
C VAL A 328 25.40 18.88 32.02
N VAL A 329 24.75 19.99 32.35
CA VAL A 329 25.28 21.00 33.28
C VAL A 329 24.55 20.84 34.60
N GLU A 330 25.29 20.51 35.66
CA GLU A 330 24.76 20.30 36.99
C GLU A 330 25.28 21.38 37.95
N PHE A 331 24.34 22.03 38.63
CA PHE A 331 24.56 23.07 39.63
C PHE A 331 24.29 22.49 41.01
N ILE A 332 25.33 22.39 41.84
CA ILE A 332 25.27 21.74 43.15
C ILE A 332 25.66 22.73 44.24
N GLY A 333 24.81 22.91 45.24
CA GLY A 333 25.07 23.80 46.37
C GLY A 333 24.00 23.66 47.46
N GLY A 334 24.40 23.81 48.73
CA GLY A 334 23.46 23.79 49.87
C GLY A 334 22.53 22.57 49.95
N GLY A 335 23.00 21.37 49.57
CA GLY A 335 22.20 20.14 49.58
C GLY A 335 21.15 20.01 48.46
N LYS A 336 21.14 20.93 47.50
CA LYS A 336 20.27 20.91 46.31
C LYS A 336 21.09 20.71 45.03
N SER A 337 20.46 20.07 44.04
CA SER A 337 20.98 19.95 42.68
C SER A 337 19.96 20.41 41.64
N SER A 338 20.42 21.16 40.65
CA SER A 338 19.65 21.61 39.48
C SER A 338 20.41 21.26 38.21
N ARG A 339 19.69 20.76 37.21
CA ARG A 339 20.28 20.16 36.01
C ARG A 339 19.72 20.76 34.73
N ALA A 340 20.62 21.14 33.83
CA ALA A 340 20.32 21.49 32.46
C ALA A 340 20.88 20.43 31.51
N ILE A 341 20.12 20.07 30.48
CA ILE A 341 20.58 19.26 29.35
C ILE A 341 20.62 20.17 28.14
N ILE A 342 21.82 20.46 27.66
CA ILE A 342 22.08 21.34 26.53
C ILE A 342 22.37 20.50 25.29
N ARG A 343 21.64 20.76 24.20
CA ARG A 343 21.78 20.06 22.92
C ARG A 343 22.21 21.06 21.84
N LYS A 344 23.29 20.72 21.12
CA LYS A 344 23.69 21.41 19.90
C LYS A 344 23.75 20.43 18.74
N GLY A 345 23.05 20.75 17.65
CA GLY A 345 22.89 19.88 16.49
C GLY A 345 21.82 18.81 16.67
N ALA A 346 21.29 18.32 15.54
CA ALA A 346 20.31 17.24 15.51
C ALA A 346 20.38 16.51 14.16
N LEU A 347 20.68 15.21 14.17
CA LEU A 347 20.71 14.41 12.96
C LEU A 347 19.31 13.86 12.64
N GLY A 348 18.98 13.81 11.36
CA GLY A 348 17.70 13.35 10.84
C GLY A 348 17.88 12.30 9.76
N LEU A 349 16.78 11.71 9.33
CA LEU A 349 16.76 10.83 8.17
C LEU A 349 15.48 10.99 7.36
N ILE A 350 15.57 10.70 6.07
CA ILE A 350 14.45 10.41 5.19
C ILE A 350 14.64 9.02 4.62
N ASN A 351 13.54 8.33 4.31
CA ASN A 351 13.61 6.97 3.77
C ASN A 351 12.59 6.72 2.66
N ARG A 352 12.98 5.86 1.72
CA ARG A 352 12.15 5.37 0.62
C ARG A 352 12.38 3.86 0.44
N THR A 353 11.29 3.11 0.27
CA THR A 353 11.35 1.68 -0.06
C THR A 353 11.87 1.49 -1.49
N VAL A 354 12.84 0.60 -1.68
CA VAL A 354 13.44 0.18 -2.96
C VAL A 354 13.50 -1.36 -3.01
N PRO A 355 13.74 -2.01 -4.17
CA PRO A 355 13.77 -3.48 -4.26
C PRO A 355 14.75 -4.17 -3.30
N GLN A 356 15.84 -3.50 -2.92
CA GLN A 356 16.86 -4.02 -2.02
C GLN A 356 16.53 -3.79 -0.52
N GLY A 357 15.51 -2.99 -0.20
CA GLY A 357 15.11 -2.67 1.17
C GLY A 357 14.67 -1.22 1.37
N GLU A 358 15.11 -0.58 2.45
CA GLU A 358 14.85 0.84 2.73
C GLU A 358 16.09 1.68 2.42
N LEU A 359 16.00 2.52 1.39
CA LEU A 359 16.99 3.55 1.10
C LEU A 359 16.82 4.69 2.10
N VAL A 360 17.81 4.91 2.93
CA VAL A 360 17.84 5.97 3.95
C VAL A 360 18.85 7.04 3.54
N THR A 361 18.45 8.30 3.60
CA THR A 361 19.36 9.46 3.46
C THR A 361 19.48 10.14 4.81
N ILE A 362 20.70 10.27 5.34
CA ILE A 362 20.97 10.93 6.61
C ILE A 362 21.10 12.44 6.36
N LEU A 363 20.47 13.23 7.23
CA LEU A 363 20.41 14.69 7.12
C LEU A 363 21.05 15.36 8.34
N ASP A 364 21.77 16.46 8.12
CA ASP A 364 22.26 17.36 9.17
C ASP A 364 21.16 18.29 9.72
N GLU A 365 21.47 19.15 10.69
CA GLU A 365 20.56 20.18 11.24
C GLU A 365 20.00 21.16 10.20
N ALA A 366 20.70 21.39 9.09
CA ALA A 366 20.25 22.23 7.98
C ALA A 366 19.33 21.49 7.00
N ASN A 367 19.07 20.18 7.19
CA ASN A 367 18.36 19.28 6.27
C ASN A 367 19.12 19.01 4.94
N GLN A 368 20.45 19.06 4.99
CA GLN A 368 21.32 18.67 3.89
C GLN A 368 21.88 17.25 4.09
N PRO A 369 22.14 16.48 3.01
CA PRO A 369 22.71 15.15 3.11
C PRO A 369 24.07 15.15 3.81
N LEU A 370 24.19 14.38 4.89
CA LEU A 370 25.41 14.29 5.69
C LEU A 370 26.30 13.14 5.21
N LYS A 371 27.54 13.45 4.84
CA LYS A 371 28.54 12.48 4.36
C LYS A 371 29.26 11.79 5.52
N GLY A 372 29.61 10.52 5.35
CA GLY A 372 30.40 9.77 6.35
C GLY A 372 29.64 9.49 7.65
N ALA A 373 28.32 9.55 7.62
CA ALA A 373 27.46 9.16 8.72
C ALA A 373 27.22 7.64 8.71
N ALA A 374 26.86 7.09 9.87
CA ALA A 374 26.48 5.69 10.04
C ALA A 374 25.13 5.58 10.74
N LEU A 375 24.40 4.50 10.46
CA LEU A 375 23.14 4.17 11.10
C LEU A 375 23.27 2.84 11.83
N TRP A 376 22.91 2.84 13.10
CA TRP A 376 22.92 1.65 13.95
C TRP A 376 21.51 1.11 14.15
N ILE A 377 21.37 -0.21 13.95
CA ILE A 377 20.15 -0.96 14.24
C ILE A 377 20.53 -2.15 15.11
N GLY A 378 20.15 -2.09 16.39
CA GLY A 378 20.63 -3.04 17.39
C GLY A 378 22.15 -2.96 17.52
N LYS A 379 22.85 -4.05 17.19
CA LYS A 379 24.32 -4.12 17.20
C LYS A 379 24.99 -3.84 15.86
N ASN A 380 24.21 -3.76 14.78
CA ASN A 380 24.73 -3.64 13.42
C ASN A 380 24.89 -2.19 13.02
N GLN A 381 26.01 -1.88 12.36
CA GLN A 381 26.33 -0.57 11.80
C GLN A 381 26.20 -0.62 10.27
N TYR A 382 25.57 0.40 9.71
CA TYR A 382 25.44 0.62 8.27
C TYR A 382 26.04 1.98 7.92
N GLU A 383 27.03 2.01 7.05
CA GLU A 383 27.71 3.24 6.65
C GLU A 383 27.04 3.88 5.43
N SER A 384 27.02 5.21 5.41
CA SER A 384 26.52 5.98 4.26
C SER A 384 27.58 6.13 3.18
N ASP A 385 27.10 6.25 1.94
CA ASP A 385 27.92 6.53 0.77
C ASP A 385 28.36 8.01 0.69
N LYS A 386 29.06 8.37 -0.39
CA LYS A 386 29.53 9.75 -0.63
C LYS A 386 28.41 10.79 -0.76
N SER A 387 27.16 10.35 -0.91
CA SER A 387 25.95 11.18 -0.98
C SER A 387 25.11 11.13 0.31
N GLY A 388 25.61 10.50 1.38
CA GLY A 388 24.89 10.40 2.66
C GLY A 388 23.75 9.39 2.64
N ARG A 389 23.76 8.45 1.68
CA ARG A 389 22.72 7.43 1.49
C ARG A 389 23.21 6.05 1.92
N LEU A 390 22.32 5.23 2.48
CA LEU A 390 22.57 3.82 2.81
C LEU A 390 21.31 3.00 2.53
N VAL A 391 21.46 1.70 2.29
CA VAL A 391 20.33 0.79 2.12
C VAL A 391 20.28 -0.17 3.31
N LEU A 392 19.12 -0.22 3.96
CA LEU A 392 18.82 -1.20 4.99
C LEU A 392 18.06 -2.37 4.39
N PRO A 393 18.46 -3.62 4.66
CA PRO A 393 17.70 -4.77 4.19
C PRO A 393 16.30 -4.82 4.82
N PHE A 394 15.37 -5.51 4.17
CA PHE A 394 14.05 -5.77 4.73
C PHE A 394 14.13 -6.52 6.08
N SER A 395 13.14 -6.27 6.95
CA SER A 395 13.09 -6.89 8.27
C SER A 395 12.16 -8.10 8.29
N ASN A 396 12.62 -9.21 8.87
CA ASN A 396 11.78 -10.37 9.19
C ASN A 396 10.83 -10.10 10.37
N SER A 397 11.00 -8.99 11.07
CA SER A 397 10.11 -8.52 12.15
C SER A 397 9.71 -7.07 11.85
N PRO A 398 8.77 -6.86 10.93
CA PRO A 398 8.38 -5.53 10.47
C PRO A 398 7.82 -4.69 11.62
N GLY A 399 8.05 -3.38 11.56
CA GLY A 399 7.55 -2.46 12.57
C GLY A 399 8.42 -1.23 12.72
N ILE A 400 7.99 -0.33 13.61
CA ILE A 400 8.75 0.86 13.96
C ILE A 400 9.88 0.45 14.91
N ARG A 401 11.12 0.70 14.50
CA ARG A 401 12.32 0.45 15.30
C ARG A 401 12.99 1.76 15.66
N SER A 402 13.56 1.83 16.86
CA SER A 402 14.51 2.88 17.22
C SER A 402 15.83 2.60 16.50
N VAL A 403 16.39 3.63 15.87
CA VAL A 403 17.68 3.59 15.18
C VAL A 403 18.56 4.73 15.70
N VAL A 404 19.87 4.53 15.71
CA VAL A 404 20.83 5.55 16.18
C VAL A 404 21.64 6.02 14.98
N ILE A 405 21.53 7.30 14.67
CA ILE A 405 22.32 7.96 13.62
C ILE A 405 23.60 8.46 14.28
N GLN A 406 24.76 8.18 13.69
CA GLN A 406 26.07 8.62 14.14
C GLN A 406 26.72 9.45 13.04
N ASP A 407 27.34 10.58 13.38
CA ASP A 407 28.21 11.31 12.46
C ASP A 407 29.68 10.90 12.54
N SER A 408 30.52 11.46 11.67
CA SER A 408 31.95 11.17 11.62
C SER A 408 32.72 11.60 12.88
N SER A 409 32.17 12.50 13.70
CA SER A 409 32.76 12.96 14.96
C SER A 409 32.39 12.09 16.16
N GLY A 410 31.46 11.15 15.99
CA GLY A 410 30.97 10.27 17.06
C GLY A 410 29.73 10.80 17.80
N TYR A 411 29.22 11.98 17.42
CA TYR A 411 27.93 12.46 17.91
C TYR A 411 26.81 11.59 17.34
N ALA A 412 25.78 11.35 18.15
CA ALA A 412 24.65 10.51 17.75
C ALA A 412 23.30 11.13 18.10
N THR A 413 22.27 10.75 17.34
CA THR A 413 20.87 11.11 17.60
C THR A 413 20.00 9.88 17.38
N MET A 414 18.93 9.70 18.18
CA MET A 414 17.96 8.65 17.90
C MET A 414 16.88 9.10 16.91
N ALA A 415 16.52 8.20 16.03
CA ALA A 415 15.36 8.32 15.15
C ALA A 415 14.48 7.08 15.26
N LYS A 416 13.25 7.18 14.75
CA LYS A 416 12.36 6.04 14.56
C LYS A 416 12.19 5.78 13.08
N LEU A 417 12.39 4.54 12.68
CA LEU A 417 12.27 4.11 11.30
C LEU A 417 11.30 2.93 11.21
N ALA A 418 10.32 3.03 10.31
CA ALA A 418 9.46 1.91 9.98
C ALA A 418 10.21 0.98 9.02
N LEU A 419 10.57 -0.21 9.49
CA LEU A 419 11.18 -1.24 8.66
C LEU A 419 10.09 -2.19 8.14
N PRO A 420 9.86 -2.23 6.82
CA PRO A 420 8.89 -3.15 6.24
C PRO A 420 9.43 -4.58 6.13
N ARG A 421 8.50 -5.52 5.91
CA ARG A 421 8.77 -6.89 5.48
C ARG A 421 8.93 -6.91 3.96
N GLU A 422 9.79 -7.77 3.45
CA GLU A 422 9.85 -8.06 2.01
C GLU A 422 8.60 -8.85 1.61
N GLU A 423 7.59 -8.16 1.09
CA GLU A 423 6.34 -8.74 0.59
C GLU A 423 6.10 -8.19 -0.81
N TYR A 424 6.22 -9.07 -1.81
CA TYR A 424 5.96 -8.72 -3.20
C TYR A 424 4.50 -8.99 -3.57
N ARG A 425 3.94 -8.12 -4.42
CA ARG A 425 2.61 -8.25 -4.99
C ARG A 425 2.62 -7.81 -6.44
N ILE A 426 1.96 -8.58 -7.30
CA ILE A 426 1.64 -8.19 -8.67
C ILE A 426 0.15 -7.87 -8.75
N THR A 427 -0.21 -6.80 -9.45
CA THR A 427 -1.60 -6.50 -9.83
C THR A 427 -1.62 -6.13 -11.30
N ALA A 428 -2.51 -6.73 -12.08
CA ALA A 428 -2.61 -6.53 -13.51
C ALA A 428 -4.01 -6.03 -13.88
N GLY A 429 -4.09 -4.78 -14.35
CA GLY A 429 -5.27 -4.31 -15.06
C GLY A 429 -5.41 -5.12 -16.35
N MET A 430 -6.51 -5.85 -16.52
CA MET A 430 -6.75 -6.68 -17.71
C MET A 430 -8.03 -6.25 -18.41
N HIS A 431 -7.98 -5.86 -19.68
CA HIS A 431 -9.18 -5.48 -20.43
C HIS A 431 -9.31 -6.27 -21.74
N LEU A 432 -10.53 -6.73 -21.98
CA LEU A 432 -10.94 -7.44 -23.19
C LEU A 432 -12.39 -7.06 -23.47
N ASP A 433 -12.64 -6.54 -24.67
CA ASP A 433 -13.98 -6.13 -25.08
C ASP A 433 -14.85 -7.34 -25.43
N GLN A 434 -16.11 -7.35 -25.00
CA GLN A 434 -17.01 -8.48 -25.21
C GLN A 434 -17.41 -8.68 -26.67
N GLU A 435 -17.46 -7.62 -27.50
CA GLU A 435 -17.77 -7.75 -28.93
C GLU A 435 -16.64 -8.50 -29.68
N SER A 436 -15.46 -8.61 -29.08
CA SER A 436 -14.35 -9.41 -29.63
C SER A 436 -14.48 -10.91 -29.34
N LEU A 437 -15.25 -11.31 -28.32
CA LEU A 437 -15.43 -12.69 -27.85
C LEU A 437 -16.45 -13.47 -28.68
N ARG A 438 -16.28 -13.45 -30.00
CA ARG A 438 -17.10 -14.18 -30.97
C ARG A 438 -16.38 -15.46 -31.40
N SER A 439 -17.13 -16.53 -31.64
CA SER A 439 -16.59 -17.83 -32.06
C SER A 439 -15.71 -17.69 -33.32
N GLY A 440 -14.45 -18.14 -33.22
CA GLY A 440 -13.41 -18.03 -34.26
C GLY A 440 -12.86 -16.61 -34.50
N GLY A 441 -13.31 -15.60 -33.75
CA GLY A 441 -12.86 -14.22 -33.86
C GLY A 441 -11.45 -13.98 -33.29
N LYS A 442 -10.91 -12.77 -33.52
CA LYS A 442 -9.64 -12.32 -32.92
C LYS A 442 -9.93 -11.49 -31.66
N GLY A 443 -9.61 -12.04 -30.50
CA GLY A 443 -9.68 -11.37 -29.20
C GLY A 443 -8.38 -10.63 -28.90
N ARG A 444 -8.46 -9.41 -28.35
CA ARG A 444 -7.28 -8.59 -28.02
C ARG A 444 -7.29 -8.19 -26.55
N LEU A 445 -6.46 -8.85 -25.76
CA LEU A 445 -6.29 -8.62 -24.33
C LEU A 445 -5.23 -7.54 -24.08
N ILE A 446 -5.57 -6.48 -23.35
CA ILE A 446 -4.64 -5.45 -22.89
C ILE A 446 -4.32 -5.71 -21.42
N LEU A 447 -3.03 -5.71 -21.07
CA LEU A 447 -2.48 -5.99 -19.75
C LEU A 447 -1.63 -4.81 -19.25
N ARG A 448 -2.01 -4.27 -18.09
CA ARG A 448 -1.31 -3.19 -17.37
C ARG A 448 -0.81 -3.70 -16.01
N PRO A 449 0.39 -4.30 -15.93
CA PRO A 449 0.94 -4.83 -14.68
C PRO A 449 1.52 -3.73 -13.78
N THR A 450 1.42 -3.91 -12.47
CA THR A 450 2.01 -3.08 -11.41
C THR A 450 2.66 -4.01 -10.39
N LEU A 451 3.97 -3.91 -10.23
CA LEU A 451 4.74 -4.67 -9.25
C LEU A 451 4.99 -3.81 -8.01
N GLU A 452 4.68 -4.36 -6.84
CA GLU A 452 4.88 -3.69 -5.56
C GLU A 452 5.76 -4.54 -4.63
N VAL A 453 6.59 -3.86 -3.83
CA VAL A 453 7.27 -4.44 -2.67
C VAL A 453 6.92 -3.63 -1.43
N ALA A 454 6.45 -4.29 -0.38
CA ALA A 454 6.00 -3.64 0.87
C ALA A 454 5.00 -2.49 0.64
N GLY A 455 4.14 -2.60 -0.38
CA GLY A 455 3.18 -1.56 -0.77
C GLY A 455 3.80 -0.33 -1.44
N GLN A 456 5.02 -0.44 -1.99
CA GLN A 456 5.63 0.56 -2.86
C GLN A 456 5.78 0.00 -4.28
N THR A 457 5.35 0.74 -5.28
CA THR A 457 5.57 0.38 -6.69
C THR A 457 7.06 0.39 -7.03
N ILE A 458 7.52 -0.68 -7.66
CA ILE A 458 8.89 -0.88 -8.13
C ILE A 458 8.91 -1.22 -9.62
N SER A 459 10.09 -1.12 -10.22
CA SER A 459 10.27 -1.39 -11.64
C SER A 459 9.88 -2.82 -12.03
N LEU A 460 9.29 -2.98 -13.22
CA LEU A 460 8.99 -4.29 -13.80
C LEU A 460 10.27 -5.03 -14.24
N SER A 461 11.43 -4.37 -14.29
CA SER A 461 12.71 -5.00 -14.65
C SER A 461 13.20 -6.03 -13.62
N GLU A 462 12.66 -5.98 -12.39
CA GLU A 462 12.94 -6.93 -11.31
C GLU A 462 12.30 -8.32 -11.57
N ILE A 463 11.42 -8.42 -12.56
CA ILE A 463 10.81 -9.69 -12.99
C ILE A 463 11.85 -10.48 -13.81
N GLU A 464 12.05 -11.76 -13.44
CA GLU A 464 12.96 -12.65 -14.17
C GLU A 464 12.28 -13.29 -15.38
N SER A 465 11.03 -13.71 -15.22
CA SER A 465 10.22 -14.25 -16.32
C SER A 465 8.74 -14.01 -16.05
N ALA A 466 7.96 -13.79 -17.11
CA ALA A 466 6.51 -13.64 -17.02
C ALA A 466 5.82 -14.56 -18.04
N ALA A 467 4.66 -15.10 -17.67
CA ALA A 467 3.81 -15.93 -18.52
C ALA A 467 2.33 -15.54 -18.41
N LEU A 468 1.57 -15.69 -19.50
CA LEU A 468 0.13 -15.42 -19.55
C LEU A 468 -0.57 -16.73 -19.87
N GLU A 469 -1.44 -17.15 -18.97
CA GLU A 469 -2.28 -18.34 -19.13
C GLU A 469 -3.71 -17.91 -19.41
N LEU A 470 -4.27 -18.36 -20.54
CA LEU A 470 -5.68 -18.23 -20.87
C LEU A 470 -6.37 -19.58 -20.70
N LYS A 471 -7.42 -19.62 -19.88
CA LYS A 471 -8.28 -20.80 -19.71
C LYS A 471 -9.70 -20.46 -20.15
N SER A 472 -10.22 -21.15 -21.17
CA SER A 472 -11.60 -21.02 -21.59
C SER A 472 -12.48 -22.15 -21.05
N THR A 473 -13.78 -21.90 -21.04
CA THR A 473 -14.83 -22.91 -20.85
C THR A 473 -15.94 -22.57 -21.83
N ASP A 474 -16.37 -23.54 -22.61
CA ASP A 474 -17.46 -23.37 -23.58
C ASP A 474 -18.85 -23.48 -22.93
N LEU A 475 -19.91 -23.46 -23.75
CA LEU A 475 -21.29 -23.56 -23.28
C LEU A 475 -21.61 -24.92 -22.66
N GLU A 476 -21.02 -25.99 -23.19
CA GLU A 476 -21.10 -27.39 -22.74
C GLU A 476 -20.33 -27.66 -21.44
N GLY A 477 -19.39 -26.79 -21.08
CA GLY A 477 -18.55 -26.93 -19.88
C GLY A 477 -17.18 -27.53 -20.16
N PHE A 478 -16.79 -27.72 -21.42
CA PHE A 478 -15.47 -28.23 -21.77
C PHE A 478 -14.40 -27.14 -21.64
N PRO A 479 -13.29 -27.44 -20.94
CA PRO A 479 -12.19 -26.51 -20.77
C PRO A 479 -11.20 -26.57 -21.94
N ALA A 480 -10.60 -25.43 -22.28
CA ALA A 480 -9.39 -25.36 -23.09
C ALA A 480 -8.37 -24.39 -22.49
N ARG A 481 -7.09 -24.54 -22.85
CA ARG A 481 -6.00 -23.75 -22.27
C ARG A 481 -4.95 -23.35 -23.31
N MET A 482 -4.47 -22.11 -23.19
CA MET A 482 -3.29 -21.57 -23.87
C MET A 482 -2.33 -20.95 -22.86
N SER A 483 -1.03 -21.10 -23.08
CA SER A 483 0.03 -20.44 -22.30
C SER A 483 0.96 -19.68 -23.24
N VAL A 484 1.34 -18.48 -22.85
CA VAL A 484 2.33 -17.65 -23.53
C VAL A 484 3.47 -17.41 -22.55
N GLU A 485 4.63 -18.01 -22.79
CA GLU A 485 5.80 -17.87 -21.94
C GLU A 485 6.71 -16.71 -22.37
N ASN A 486 7.64 -16.33 -21.50
CA ASN A 486 8.67 -15.31 -21.76
C ASN A 486 8.13 -13.94 -22.21
N LEU A 487 7.05 -13.48 -21.58
CA LEU A 487 6.47 -12.16 -21.82
C LEU A 487 7.46 -11.04 -21.51
N LYS A 488 7.58 -10.09 -22.44
CA LYS A 488 8.35 -8.85 -22.25
C LYS A 488 7.44 -7.76 -21.72
N LEU A 489 7.35 -7.65 -20.40
CA LEU A 489 6.62 -6.56 -19.73
C LEU A 489 7.50 -5.30 -19.69
N MET A 490 6.93 -4.17 -20.08
CA MET A 490 7.62 -2.89 -20.15
C MET A 490 6.93 -1.88 -19.23
N GLY A 491 7.69 -1.05 -18.52
CA GLY A 491 7.14 0.01 -17.66
C GLY A 491 6.60 1.23 -18.43
N ASP A 492 6.85 1.30 -19.74
CA ASP A 492 6.49 2.43 -20.60
C ASP A 492 5.25 2.21 -21.46
N ARG A 493 4.66 1.01 -21.49
CA ARG A 493 3.48 0.69 -22.32
C ARG A 493 2.76 -0.55 -21.81
N GLU A 494 1.47 -0.65 -22.11
CA GLU A 494 0.68 -1.83 -21.82
C GLU A 494 1.02 -2.98 -22.77
N PHE A 495 1.06 -4.20 -22.23
CA PHE A 495 1.25 -5.40 -23.04
C PHE A 495 -0.05 -5.77 -23.73
N VAL A 496 0.03 -6.20 -24.99
CA VAL A 496 -1.14 -6.54 -25.81
C VAL A 496 -0.95 -7.94 -26.36
N HIS A 497 -1.91 -8.82 -26.09
CA HIS A 497 -1.93 -10.18 -26.62
C HIS A 497 -3.17 -10.40 -27.49
N GLU A 498 -2.95 -10.87 -28.71
CA GLU A 498 -4.02 -11.26 -29.63
C GLU A 498 -4.11 -12.78 -29.68
N PHE A 499 -5.33 -13.31 -29.65
CA PHE A 499 -5.60 -14.74 -29.66
C PHE A 499 -6.87 -15.07 -30.44
N ARG A 500 -6.98 -16.29 -30.96
CA ARG A 500 -8.23 -16.80 -31.55
C ARG A 500 -9.19 -17.17 -30.43
N VAL A 501 -10.41 -16.65 -30.50
CA VAL A 501 -11.46 -16.94 -29.53
C VAL A 501 -11.99 -18.36 -29.75
N PRO A 502 -11.95 -19.22 -28.71
CA PRO A 502 -12.56 -20.55 -28.76
C PRO A 502 -14.02 -20.51 -29.19
N ASP A 503 -14.43 -21.53 -29.94
CA ASP A 503 -15.83 -21.64 -30.34
C ASP A 503 -16.73 -21.84 -29.12
N ARG A 504 -17.94 -21.24 -29.19
CA ARG A 504 -18.98 -21.36 -28.16
C ARG A 504 -18.48 -20.98 -26.75
N LEU A 505 -17.56 -20.02 -26.66
CA LEU A 505 -17.00 -19.54 -25.40
C LEU A 505 -18.09 -19.06 -24.44
N ALA A 506 -18.10 -19.58 -23.21
CA ALA A 506 -18.94 -19.12 -22.10
C ALA A 506 -18.16 -18.29 -21.06
N ASN A 507 -16.90 -18.67 -20.80
CA ASN A 507 -16.04 -17.96 -19.87
C ASN A 507 -14.57 -18.07 -20.30
N LEU A 508 -13.82 -16.99 -20.13
CA LEU A 508 -12.37 -16.93 -20.35
C LEU A 508 -11.70 -16.35 -19.10
N VAL A 509 -10.74 -17.07 -18.52
CA VAL A 509 -9.92 -16.61 -17.41
C VAL A 509 -8.51 -16.32 -17.92
N ALA A 510 -8.07 -15.08 -17.79
CA ALA A 510 -6.69 -14.67 -18.07
C ALA A 510 -5.91 -14.59 -16.75
N THR A 511 -4.75 -15.24 -16.67
CA THR A 511 -3.88 -15.27 -15.48
C THR A 511 -2.47 -14.82 -15.87
N LEU A 512 -2.00 -13.71 -15.31
CA LEU A 512 -0.61 -13.29 -15.40
C LEU A 512 0.18 -13.99 -14.29
N ARG A 513 1.26 -14.69 -14.64
CA ARG A 513 2.21 -15.30 -13.71
C ARG A 513 3.56 -14.64 -13.88
N VAL A 514 4.19 -14.20 -12.80
CA VAL A 514 5.52 -13.58 -12.82
C VAL A 514 6.42 -14.28 -11.81
N LYS A 515 7.66 -14.57 -12.21
CA LYS A 515 8.69 -15.15 -11.34
C LYS A 515 9.74 -14.08 -11.04
N MET A 516 10.13 -13.97 -9.78
CA MET A 516 11.15 -13.03 -9.34
C MET A 516 12.00 -13.59 -8.20
N LYS A 517 13.22 -13.08 -8.04
CA LYS A 517 14.13 -13.48 -6.97
C LYS A 517 13.88 -12.64 -5.73
N VAL A 518 13.74 -13.31 -4.58
CA VAL A 518 13.60 -12.67 -3.27
C VAL A 518 14.97 -12.53 -2.63
N VAL A 519 15.40 -11.29 -2.40
CA VAL A 519 16.77 -10.99 -1.95
C VAL A 519 17.00 -11.46 -0.51
N SER A 520 16.02 -11.30 0.40
CA SER A 520 16.16 -11.76 1.79
C SER A 520 16.22 -13.28 1.96
N ARG A 521 15.73 -14.05 0.97
CA ARG A 521 15.67 -15.52 1.02
C ARG A 521 16.75 -16.18 0.16
N GLY A 522 17.91 -15.53 0.02
CA GLY A 522 19.02 -16.10 -0.75
C GLY A 522 18.74 -16.22 -2.24
N SER A 523 17.95 -15.29 -2.81
CA SER A 523 17.53 -15.32 -4.22
C SER A 523 16.60 -16.47 -4.59
N GLU A 524 15.81 -16.98 -3.62
CA GLU A 524 14.69 -17.88 -3.88
C GLU A 524 13.76 -17.28 -4.95
N ILE A 525 13.39 -18.08 -5.95
CA ILE A 525 12.45 -17.66 -6.99
C ILE A 525 11.02 -17.87 -6.45
N VAL A 526 10.26 -16.78 -6.35
CA VAL A 526 8.85 -16.81 -5.99
C VAL A 526 7.99 -16.51 -7.22
N GLU A 527 6.88 -17.25 -7.37
CA GLU A 527 5.85 -16.99 -8.37
C GLU A 527 4.73 -16.12 -7.76
N LEU A 528 4.40 -15.02 -8.43
CA LEU A 528 3.26 -14.17 -8.11
C LEU A 528 2.25 -14.26 -9.26
N THR A 529 0.95 -14.21 -8.93
CA THR A 529 -0.10 -14.35 -9.92
C THR A 529 -1.22 -13.35 -9.72
N ASP A 530 -1.80 -12.85 -10.81
CA ASP A 530 -3.07 -12.12 -10.79
C ASP A 530 -3.96 -12.59 -11.95
N SER A 531 -5.28 -12.59 -11.77
CA SER A 531 -6.20 -13.16 -12.76
C SER A 531 -7.52 -12.40 -12.88
N ARG A 532 -8.12 -12.46 -14.08
CA ARG A 532 -9.43 -11.89 -14.36
C ARG A 532 -10.28 -12.83 -15.22
N SER A 533 -11.55 -12.95 -14.88
CA SER A 533 -12.55 -13.72 -15.64
C SER A 533 -13.38 -12.80 -16.55
N PHE A 534 -13.63 -13.26 -17.78
CA PHE A 534 -14.45 -12.62 -18.80
C PHE A 534 -15.56 -13.59 -19.21
N LYS A 535 -16.79 -13.27 -18.81
CA LYS A 535 -17.98 -14.03 -19.20
C LYS A 535 -18.46 -13.59 -20.58
N ALA A 536 -18.87 -14.54 -21.40
CA ALA A 536 -19.44 -14.32 -22.72
C ALA A 536 -20.61 -15.29 -22.95
N ASN A 537 -21.58 -14.89 -23.78
CA ASN A 537 -22.61 -15.79 -24.29
C ASN A 537 -23.46 -16.55 -23.24
N GLU A 538 -23.47 -16.17 -21.96
CA GLU A 538 -24.20 -16.90 -20.90
C GLU A 538 -25.71 -16.94 -21.17
N VAL A 539 -26.26 -15.93 -21.86
CA VAL A 539 -27.66 -15.91 -22.32
C VAL A 539 -28.02 -17.14 -23.16
N LEU A 540 -27.06 -17.73 -23.90
CA LEU A 540 -27.30 -18.90 -24.75
C LEU A 540 -27.56 -20.18 -23.94
N LYS A 541 -27.27 -20.19 -22.63
CA LYS A 541 -27.63 -21.30 -21.72
C LYS A 541 -29.08 -21.24 -21.26
N SER A 542 -29.80 -20.16 -21.55
CA SER A 542 -31.21 -19.97 -21.17
C SER A 542 -32.17 -20.27 -22.33
N ASP A 543 -33.46 -20.38 -22.00
CA ASP A 543 -34.58 -20.46 -22.92
C ASP A 543 -34.93 -19.11 -23.57
N LEU A 544 -34.23 -18.03 -23.21
CA LEU A 544 -34.47 -16.69 -23.74
C LEU A 544 -34.11 -16.61 -25.22
N VAL A 545 -35.05 -16.13 -26.02
CA VAL A 545 -34.92 -15.96 -27.48
C VAL A 545 -34.40 -14.57 -27.89
N GLY A 546 -34.20 -13.65 -26.95
CA GLY A 546 -33.67 -12.30 -27.22
C GLY A 546 -33.02 -11.60 -26.03
N ASP A 547 -32.31 -10.51 -26.30
CA ASP A 547 -31.59 -9.66 -25.35
C ASP A 547 -31.79 -8.16 -25.62
N LEU A 548 -31.43 -7.36 -24.64
CA LEU A 548 -31.47 -5.90 -24.67
C LEU A 548 -30.05 -5.36 -24.75
N TYR A 549 -29.82 -4.48 -25.72
CA TYR A 549 -28.56 -3.80 -25.95
C TYR A 549 -28.76 -2.29 -25.82
N LEU A 550 -27.72 -1.57 -25.41
CA LEU A 550 -27.75 -0.12 -25.29
C LEU A 550 -26.72 0.51 -26.23
N SER A 551 -27.21 1.37 -27.10
CA SER A 551 -26.45 2.08 -28.11
C SER A 551 -26.42 3.56 -27.79
N LYS A 552 -25.31 4.24 -28.15
CA LYS A 552 -25.20 5.70 -28.07
C LYS A 552 -24.76 6.22 -29.42
N ILE A 553 -25.67 6.93 -30.09
CA ILE A 553 -25.55 7.36 -31.49
C ILE A 553 -25.89 8.84 -31.53
N ASP A 554 -25.04 9.68 -32.13
CA ASP A 554 -25.24 11.14 -32.19
C ASP A 554 -25.62 11.79 -30.83
N GLY A 555 -24.97 11.34 -29.76
CA GLY A 555 -25.19 11.81 -28.40
C GLY A 555 -26.50 11.33 -27.74
N LYS A 556 -27.29 10.49 -28.43
CA LYS A 556 -28.58 9.97 -27.96
C LYS A 556 -28.48 8.48 -27.65
N TYR A 557 -29.17 8.05 -26.60
CA TYR A 557 -29.25 6.67 -26.19
C TYR A 557 -30.44 5.98 -26.85
N ARG A 558 -30.21 4.76 -27.33
CA ARG A 558 -31.21 3.88 -27.93
C ARG A 558 -31.08 2.48 -27.32
N ILE A 559 -32.17 1.95 -26.77
CA ILE A 559 -32.24 0.53 -26.42
C ILE A 559 -32.64 -0.24 -27.68
N GLU A 560 -31.99 -1.36 -27.94
CA GLU A 560 -32.31 -2.26 -29.04
C GLU A 560 -32.61 -3.65 -28.48
N SER A 561 -33.81 -4.15 -28.77
CA SER A 561 -34.27 -5.50 -28.41
C SER A 561 -34.13 -6.40 -29.62
N PHE A 562 -33.20 -7.34 -29.53
CA PHE A 562 -32.85 -8.24 -30.63
C PHE A 562 -33.03 -9.69 -30.22
N GLY A 563 -33.45 -10.51 -31.17
CA GLY A 563 -33.33 -11.96 -31.07
C GLY A 563 -31.90 -12.45 -31.30
N ARG A 564 -31.69 -13.77 -31.26
CA ARG A 564 -30.33 -14.37 -31.29
C ARG A 564 -29.58 -14.09 -32.59
N ASN A 565 -30.27 -13.86 -33.71
CA ASN A 565 -29.70 -13.55 -35.02
C ASN A 565 -29.79 -12.05 -35.37
N ALA A 566 -29.88 -11.19 -34.35
CA ALA A 566 -30.09 -9.75 -34.50
C ALA A 566 -31.42 -9.32 -35.15
N GLU A 567 -32.42 -10.20 -35.15
CA GLU A 567 -33.77 -9.87 -35.61
C GLU A 567 -34.47 -8.93 -34.63
N PRO A 568 -35.13 -7.85 -35.10
CA PRO A 568 -35.76 -6.88 -34.21
C PRO A 568 -37.02 -7.45 -33.52
N ILE A 569 -37.12 -7.28 -32.21
CA ILE A 569 -38.31 -7.69 -31.44
C ILE A 569 -39.26 -6.50 -31.31
N ALA A 570 -40.22 -6.41 -32.23
CA ALA A 570 -41.17 -5.30 -32.31
C ALA A 570 -42.34 -5.42 -31.31
N GLY A 571 -42.86 -4.28 -30.85
CA GLY A 571 -44.07 -4.20 -30.06
C GLY A 571 -43.98 -4.73 -28.61
N GLN A 572 -42.77 -4.94 -28.10
CA GLN A 572 -42.52 -5.45 -26.75
C GLN A 572 -42.59 -4.31 -25.72
N ASN A 573 -43.32 -4.53 -24.61
CA ASN A 573 -43.38 -3.59 -23.50
C ASN A 573 -42.15 -3.74 -22.60
N LEU A 574 -41.35 -2.69 -22.44
CA LEU A 574 -40.16 -2.66 -21.60
C LEU A 574 -40.36 -1.67 -20.44
N ASN A 575 -40.14 -2.13 -19.20
CA ASN A 575 -40.15 -1.27 -18.02
C ASN A 575 -38.77 -0.64 -17.84
N VAL A 576 -38.70 0.68 -17.92
CA VAL A 576 -37.48 1.47 -17.86
C VAL A 576 -37.41 2.24 -16.54
N ILE A 577 -36.32 2.08 -15.82
CA ILE A 577 -36.04 2.69 -14.53
C ILE A 577 -34.81 3.59 -14.67
N PHE A 578 -35.00 4.89 -14.41
CA PHE A 578 -33.96 5.90 -14.45
C PHE A 578 -33.54 6.31 -13.03
N ASN A 579 -32.23 6.29 -12.79
CA ASN A 579 -31.64 6.88 -11.58
C ASN A 579 -30.90 8.15 -11.95
N HIS A 580 -31.33 9.28 -11.39
CA HIS A 580 -30.68 10.56 -11.60
C HIS A 580 -29.60 10.77 -10.54
N GLN A 581 -28.45 11.34 -10.93
CA GLN A 581 -27.29 11.49 -10.05
C GLN A 581 -27.54 12.33 -8.78
N ALA A 582 -28.51 13.26 -8.83
CA ALA A 582 -28.85 14.15 -7.73
C ALA A 582 -30.05 13.70 -6.86
N PHE A 583 -30.74 12.62 -7.22
CA PHE A 583 -31.97 12.20 -6.52
C PHE A 583 -31.87 10.75 -6.03
N LYS A 584 -32.41 10.48 -4.83
CA LYS A 584 -32.54 9.11 -4.31
C LYS A 584 -33.75 8.37 -4.89
N ASN A 585 -34.76 9.10 -5.35
CA ASN A 585 -35.99 8.54 -5.90
C ASN A 585 -35.76 8.08 -7.34
N GLN A 586 -36.23 6.87 -7.65
CA GLN A 586 -36.16 6.31 -9.01
C GLN A 586 -37.35 6.77 -9.83
N ARG A 587 -37.15 7.04 -11.13
CA ARG A 587 -38.24 7.29 -12.08
C ARG A 587 -38.49 6.03 -12.90
N LYS A 588 -39.74 5.56 -12.95
CA LYS A 588 -40.13 4.33 -13.66
C LYS A 588 -41.15 4.66 -14.75
N THR A 589 -41.02 4.06 -15.92
CA THR A 589 -41.96 4.19 -17.03
C THR A 589 -41.98 2.91 -17.86
N THR A 590 -43.06 2.66 -18.60
CA THR A 590 -43.17 1.51 -19.51
C THR A 590 -43.25 2.04 -20.93
N LEU A 591 -42.34 1.58 -21.79
CA LEU A 591 -42.23 1.97 -23.19
C LEU A 591 -42.41 0.76 -24.09
N LYS A 592 -42.84 0.97 -25.34
CA LYS A 592 -43.08 -0.11 -26.32
C LYS A 592 -42.09 -0.03 -27.47
N THR A 593 -41.42 -1.14 -27.81
CA THR A 593 -40.43 -1.15 -28.90
C THR A 593 -41.07 -0.84 -30.25
N THR A 594 -40.35 -0.12 -31.10
CA THR A 594 -40.76 0.20 -32.49
C THR A 594 -40.76 -1.04 -33.38
N GLN A 595 -41.19 -0.91 -34.65
CA GLN A 595 -41.04 -1.97 -35.66
C GLN A 595 -39.57 -2.40 -35.88
N ARG A 596 -38.60 -1.55 -35.53
CA ARG A 596 -37.17 -1.85 -35.58
C ARG A 596 -36.64 -2.47 -34.28
N GLY A 597 -37.51 -2.82 -33.34
CA GLY A 597 -37.13 -3.37 -32.04
C GLY A 597 -36.45 -2.37 -31.10
N SER A 598 -36.54 -1.07 -31.38
CA SER A 598 -35.79 -0.03 -30.64
C SER A 598 -36.66 0.83 -29.72
N LEU A 599 -36.03 1.48 -28.74
CA LEU A 599 -36.56 2.60 -27.96
C LEU A 599 -35.56 3.76 -27.97
N ASP A 600 -35.96 4.90 -28.51
CA ASP A 600 -35.15 6.12 -28.48
C ASP A 600 -35.36 6.86 -27.15
N LEU A 601 -34.30 6.97 -26.34
CA LEU A 601 -34.34 7.58 -25.01
C LEU A 601 -33.81 9.02 -24.97
N GLY A 602 -33.26 9.52 -26.08
CA GLY A 602 -32.64 10.84 -26.16
C GLY A 602 -31.32 10.92 -25.38
N ALA A 603 -30.89 12.11 -24.96
CA ALA A 603 -29.55 12.35 -24.42
C ALA A 603 -29.32 11.88 -22.97
N LEU A 604 -30.39 11.59 -22.21
CA LEU A 604 -30.34 11.14 -20.81
C LEU A 604 -29.44 11.99 -19.88
N ILE A 605 -29.49 13.32 -20.03
CA ILE A 605 -28.67 14.26 -19.25
C ILE A 605 -28.96 14.10 -17.75
N GLY A 606 -27.91 13.91 -16.94
CA GLY A 606 -28.00 13.77 -15.48
C GLY A 606 -28.41 12.39 -14.96
N ILE A 607 -28.70 11.43 -15.85
CA ILE A 607 -28.99 10.04 -15.47
C ILE A 607 -27.68 9.30 -15.22
N SER A 608 -27.52 8.73 -14.03
CA SER A 608 -26.31 7.99 -13.63
C SER A 608 -26.39 6.51 -13.99
N SER A 609 -27.59 5.91 -13.97
CA SER A 609 -27.82 4.54 -14.40
C SER A 609 -29.21 4.34 -14.99
N LEU A 610 -29.31 3.38 -15.89
CA LEU A 610 -30.54 2.96 -16.57
C LEU A 610 -30.74 1.46 -16.33
N THR A 611 -31.93 1.06 -15.87
CA THR A 611 -32.32 -0.36 -15.77
C THR A 611 -33.53 -0.59 -16.67
N VAL A 612 -33.50 -1.64 -17.48
CA VAL A 612 -34.59 -2.02 -18.39
C VAL A 612 -34.99 -3.45 -18.13
N GLN A 613 -36.29 -3.69 -17.99
CA GLN A 613 -36.88 -5.00 -17.74
C GLN A 613 -37.84 -5.36 -18.86
N ALA A 614 -37.63 -6.53 -19.46
CA ALA A 614 -38.52 -7.12 -20.45
C ALA A 614 -39.56 -8.04 -19.79
N PRO A 615 -40.69 -8.33 -20.46
CA PRO A 615 -41.75 -9.20 -19.93
C PRO A 615 -41.28 -10.64 -19.72
N SER A 616 -40.23 -11.05 -20.43
CA SER A 616 -39.58 -12.36 -20.28
C SER A 616 -38.82 -12.53 -18.95
N GLY A 617 -38.96 -11.59 -18.00
CA GLY A 617 -38.21 -11.58 -16.74
C GLY A 617 -36.77 -11.07 -16.87
N LYS A 618 -36.32 -10.76 -18.09
CA LYS A 618 -34.95 -10.28 -18.36
C LYS A 618 -34.77 -8.85 -17.91
N SER A 619 -33.70 -8.55 -17.19
CA SER A 619 -33.36 -7.20 -16.74
C SER A 619 -31.91 -6.87 -17.10
N ARG A 620 -31.65 -5.68 -17.64
CA ARG A 620 -30.28 -5.17 -17.89
C ARG A 620 -30.10 -3.83 -17.20
N THR A 621 -28.91 -3.56 -16.66
CA THR A 621 -28.58 -2.29 -16.02
C THR A 621 -27.28 -1.74 -16.59
N TRP A 622 -27.29 -0.49 -17.03
CA TRP A 622 -26.14 0.22 -17.55
C TRP A 622 -25.81 1.44 -16.68
N ILE A 623 -24.52 1.70 -16.46
CA ILE A 623 -24.01 2.89 -15.78
C ILE A 623 -23.58 3.89 -16.85
N LEU A 624 -24.17 5.08 -16.87
CA LEU A 624 -24.04 6.05 -17.98
C LEU A 624 -22.94 7.13 -17.76
N ARG A 625 -21.88 6.79 -17.04
CA ARG A 625 -20.78 7.73 -16.71
C ARG A 625 -19.81 7.85 -17.89
N ASN A 626 -20.01 8.86 -18.74
CA ASN A 626 -19.25 9.02 -19.99
C ASN A 626 -17.81 9.53 -19.79
N ASP A 627 -17.59 10.39 -18.80
CA ASP A 627 -16.37 11.19 -18.69
C ASP A 627 -15.84 11.07 -17.26
N ARG A 628 -14.61 10.55 -17.08
CA ARG A 628 -14.06 10.12 -15.77
C ARG A 628 -12.57 10.37 -15.66
N ARG A 629 -12.09 10.64 -14.44
CA ARG A 629 -10.67 10.78 -14.10
C ARG A 629 -10.40 10.23 -12.72
N ASP A 630 -9.35 9.42 -12.60
CA ASP A 630 -8.80 9.05 -11.29
C ASP A 630 -8.09 10.25 -10.65
N GLN A 631 -8.20 10.33 -9.33
CA GLN A 631 -7.61 11.41 -8.54
C GLN A 631 -6.69 10.84 -7.49
N ILE A 632 -5.62 11.58 -7.23
CA ILE A 632 -4.71 11.33 -6.11
C ILE A 632 -5.30 11.89 -4.81
N GLU A 633 -5.04 11.22 -3.69
CA GLU A 633 -5.60 11.63 -2.39
C GLU A 633 -4.91 12.88 -1.82
N ASN A 634 -3.61 13.03 -2.07
CA ASN A 634 -2.78 14.11 -1.53
C ASN A 634 -1.93 14.73 -2.64
N VAL A 635 -1.83 16.06 -2.62
CA VAL A 635 -0.91 16.87 -3.43
C VAL A 635 -0.08 17.72 -2.47
N THR A 636 1.23 17.73 -2.64
CA THR A 636 2.14 18.62 -1.91
C THR A 636 2.74 19.62 -2.88
N LEU A 637 2.90 20.86 -2.42
CA LEU A 637 3.40 21.98 -3.22
C LEU A 637 4.35 22.81 -2.38
N SER A 638 5.35 23.41 -3.02
CA SER A 638 6.08 24.55 -2.45
C SER A 638 5.31 25.86 -2.66
N GLU A 639 5.56 26.88 -1.85
CA GLU A 639 4.94 28.23 -1.93
C GLU A 639 4.93 28.86 -3.35
N ASN A 640 5.93 28.55 -4.18
CA ASN A 640 6.06 29.09 -5.54
C ASN A 640 5.46 28.18 -6.63
N GLN A 641 4.82 27.07 -6.27
CA GLN A 641 4.20 26.14 -7.22
C GLN A 641 2.69 26.34 -7.27
N GLU A 642 2.14 26.32 -8.48
CA GLU A 642 0.70 26.30 -8.67
C GLU A 642 0.14 24.89 -8.43
N LEU A 643 -1.01 24.81 -7.77
CA LEU A 643 -1.82 23.60 -7.75
C LEU A 643 -2.23 23.29 -9.19
N LYS A 644 -2.04 22.05 -9.66
CA LYS A 644 -2.56 21.58 -10.95
C LYS A 644 -3.20 20.22 -10.77
N VAL A 645 -4.53 20.17 -10.76
CA VAL A 645 -5.29 18.93 -10.61
C VAL A 645 -6.12 18.67 -11.87
N PRO A 646 -5.90 17.56 -12.60
CA PRO A 646 -6.74 17.17 -13.73
C PRO A 646 -8.22 17.13 -13.35
N PHE A 647 -9.11 17.73 -14.13
CA PHE A 647 -10.52 17.79 -13.79
C PHE A 647 -11.41 17.64 -15.01
N VAL A 648 -12.39 16.73 -14.90
CA VAL A 648 -13.40 16.48 -15.91
C VAL A 648 -14.71 17.07 -15.41
N GLY A 649 -15.04 18.27 -15.89
CA GLY A 649 -16.23 19.00 -15.48
C GLY A 649 -16.13 20.49 -15.76
N SER A 650 -16.97 21.26 -15.11
CA SER A 650 -16.98 22.73 -15.20
C SER A 650 -16.73 23.37 -13.83
N LEU A 651 -16.02 24.51 -13.83
CA LEU A 651 -15.70 25.23 -12.60
C LEU A 651 -16.94 25.96 -12.07
N ASN A 652 -17.70 25.29 -11.21
CA ASN A 652 -18.87 25.87 -10.55
C ASN A 652 -19.06 25.24 -9.16
N ARG A 653 -19.84 25.91 -8.29
CA ARG A 653 -20.11 25.47 -6.91
C ARG A 653 -20.85 24.14 -6.79
N ARG A 654 -21.52 23.66 -7.84
CA ARG A 654 -22.21 22.36 -7.83
C ARG A 654 -21.22 21.21 -8.01
N GLU A 655 -20.09 21.45 -8.68
CA GLU A 655 -19.10 20.42 -9.01
C GLU A 655 -17.84 20.49 -8.15
N VAL A 656 -17.39 21.69 -7.77
CA VAL A 656 -16.09 21.89 -7.11
C VAL A 656 -16.25 22.75 -5.86
N ALA A 657 -15.52 22.41 -4.80
CA ALA A 657 -15.31 23.27 -3.65
C ALA A 657 -13.85 23.23 -3.20
N LEU A 658 -13.29 24.36 -2.79
CA LEU A 658 -11.94 24.46 -2.25
C LEU A 658 -12.01 25.22 -0.92
N TYR A 659 -11.43 24.63 0.12
CA TYR A 659 -11.39 25.22 1.45
C TYR A 659 -9.99 25.17 2.03
N SER A 660 -9.58 26.20 2.76
CA SER A 660 -8.45 26.11 3.67
C SER A 660 -8.82 25.30 4.91
N LEU A 661 -7.85 24.58 5.47
CA LEU A 661 -8.01 23.66 6.58
C LEU A 661 -7.06 24.01 7.73
N GLN A 662 -7.54 23.72 8.93
CA GLN A 662 -6.75 23.60 10.15
C GLN A 662 -7.17 22.35 10.90
N PHE A 663 -6.49 22.04 12.01
CA PHE A 663 -6.70 20.84 12.84
C PHE A 663 -8.18 20.57 13.21
N GLY A 664 -9.05 21.58 13.20
CA GLY A 664 -10.48 21.45 13.50
C GLY A 664 -11.47 21.43 12.32
N GLY A 665 -11.05 21.64 11.07
CA GLY A 665 -11.97 21.71 9.91
C GLY A 665 -11.73 22.91 8.97
N PHE A 666 -12.78 23.30 8.23
CA PHE A 666 -12.69 24.34 7.19
C PHE A 666 -12.57 25.74 7.78
N VAL A 667 -11.56 26.51 7.37
CA VAL A 667 -11.28 27.85 7.90
C VAL A 667 -11.93 28.92 7.03
N ALA A 668 -11.60 28.91 5.74
CA ALA A 668 -12.15 29.82 4.74
C ALA A 668 -12.49 29.07 3.44
N ASP A 669 -13.39 29.67 2.67
CA ASP A 669 -13.76 29.23 1.34
C ASP A 669 -12.87 29.90 0.30
N GLU A 670 -12.09 29.09 -0.42
CA GLU A 670 -11.03 29.53 -1.32
C GLU A 670 -11.39 29.27 -2.79
N PHE A 671 -12.64 28.93 -3.09
CA PHE A 671 -13.11 28.61 -4.44
C PHE A 671 -12.80 29.70 -5.47
N SER A 672 -12.80 30.97 -5.08
CA SER A 672 -12.49 32.11 -5.97
C SER A 672 -11.06 32.08 -6.52
N ARG A 673 -10.14 31.34 -5.90
CA ARG A 673 -8.76 31.17 -6.36
C ARG A 673 -8.61 30.15 -7.50
N LEU A 674 -9.60 29.26 -7.67
CA LEU A 674 -9.57 28.23 -8.69
C LEU A 674 -9.79 28.83 -10.08
N LYS A 675 -9.03 28.33 -11.06
CA LYS A 675 -9.21 28.55 -12.49
C LYS A 675 -9.23 27.20 -13.19
N LEU A 676 -10.00 27.05 -14.26
CA LEU A 676 -9.97 25.86 -15.11
C LEU A 676 -9.21 26.20 -16.38
N ILE A 677 -7.97 25.70 -16.51
CA ILE A 677 -7.06 25.97 -17.62
C ILE A 677 -6.65 24.63 -18.22
N ASP A 678 -6.89 24.42 -19.52
CA ASP A 678 -6.50 23.21 -20.26
C ASP A 678 -6.92 21.87 -19.62
N GLY A 679 -8.07 21.87 -18.92
CA GLY A 679 -8.60 20.69 -18.21
C GLY A 679 -7.98 20.47 -16.82
N PHE A 680 -7.25 21.45 -16.28
CA PHE A 680 -6.72 21.44 -14.92
C PHE A 680 -7.40 22.50 -14.06
N LEU A 681 -7.75 22.12 -12.83
CA LEU A 681 -8.01 23.05 -11.74
C LEU A 681 -6.67 23.61 -11.27
N VAL A 682 -6.47 24.91 -11.50
CA VAL A 682 -5.26 25.67 -11.18
C VAL A 682 -5.55 26.68 -10.08
N ALA A 683 -4.67 26.75 -9.08
CA ALA A 683 -4.72 27.79 -8.06
C ALA A 683 -3.33 28.10 -7.49
N THR A 684 -3.09 29.39 -7.21
CA THR A 684 -1.96 29.83 -6.40
C THR A 684 -2.42 29.90 -4.94
N LEU A 685 -1.78 29.12 -4.08
CA LEU A 685 -2.18 28.93 -2.69
C LEU A 685 -1.04 29.38 -1.78
N SER A 686 -1.41 30.03 -0.68
CA SER A 686 -0.45 30.38 0.38
C SER A 686 -0.06 29.14 1.18
N PRO A 687 1.04 29.18 1.95
CA PRO A 687 1.42 28.08 2.83
C PRO A 687 0.28 27.69 3.80
N GLY A 688 -0.03 26.39 3.87
CA GLY A 688 -1.16 25.86 4.64
C GLY A 688 -1.73 24.56 4.11
N ASP A 689 -2.81 24.10 4.73
CA ASP A 689 -3.55 22.91 4.31
C ASP A 689 -4.84 23.33 3.62
N TYR A 690 -5.20 22.62 2.56
CA TYR A 690 -6.43 22.85 1.81
C TYR A 690 -7.12 21.52 1.47
N ARG A 691 -8.41 21.59 1.19
CA ARG A 691 -9.21 20.46 0.69
C ARG A 691 -9.92 20.87 -0.58
N LEU A 692 -9.56 20.22 -1.68
CA LEU A 692 -10.27 20.30 -2.94
C LEU A 692 -11.28 19.15 -2.99
N ILE A 693 -12.55 19.44 -3.18
CA ILE A 693 -13.65 18.47 -3.20
C ILE A 693 -14.26 18.48 -4.60
N LEU A 694 -14.25 17.32 -5.23
CA LEU A 694 -14.89 17.06 -6.52
C LEU A 694 -16.22 16.34 -6.25
N LYS A 695 -17.31 17.10 -6.24
CA LYS A 695 -18.64 16.63 -5.81
C LYS A 695 -19.23 15.54 -6.71
N PRO A 696 -19.09 15.56 -8.05
CA PRO A 696 -19.68 14.53 -8.92
C PRO A 696 -19.10 13.13 -8.68
N SER A 697 -17.81 13.06 -8.33
CA SER A 697 -17.11 11.80 -8.04
C SER A 697 -17.05 11.46 -6.55
N ASP A 698 -17.56 12.33 -5.66
CA ASP A 698 -17.41 12.27 -4.20
C ASP A 698 -15.93 12.11 -3.74
N GLN A 699 -14.99 12.67 -4.52
CA GLN A 699 -13.56 12.62 -4.24
C GLN A 699 -13.11 13.86 -3.48
N SER A 700 -12.21 13.67 -2.52
CA SER A 700 -11.58 14.76 -1.75
C SER A 700 -10.06 14.63 -1.83
N ILE A 701 -9.42 15.69 -2.28
CA ILE A 701 -7.97 15.81 -2.44
C ILE A 701 -7.46 16.75 -1.34
N LYS A 702 -6.48 16.30 -0.55
CA LYS A 702 -5.76 17.16 0.39
C LYS A 702 -4.63 17.84 -0.35
N VAL A 703 -4.55 19.16 -0.24
CA VAL A 703 -3.47 19.95 -0.83
C VAL A 703 -2.67 20.55 0.31
N LEU A 704 -1.38 20.23 0.38
CA LEU A 704 -0.46 20.65 1.43
C LEU A 704 0.57 21.58 0.81
N VAL A 705 0.51 22.86 1.16
CA VAL A 705 1.42 23.89 0.63
C VAL A 705 2.40 24.25 1.72
N GLY A 706 3.69 24.05 1.44
CA GLY A 706 4.78 24.36 2.36
C GLY A 706 5.58 25.57 1.91
N SER A 707 6.00 26.44 2.84
CA SER A 707 7.16 27.32 2.62
C SER A 707 8.38 26.74 3.34
N GLY A 708 9.57 26.80 2.72
CA GLY A 708 10.78 26.24 3.30
C GLY A 708 11.84 25.84 2.27
N MET A 709 12.86 25.13 2.75
CA MET A 709 13.98 24.69 1.92
C MET A 709 13.64 23.37 1.23
N VAL A 710 13.92 23.27 -0.07
CA VAL A 710 13.76 22.04 -0.84
C VAL A 710 15.09 21.29 -0.91
N SER A 711 15.10 20.02 -0.50
CA SER A 711 16.28 19.15 -0.52
C SER A 711 15.84 17.70 -0.76
N GLN A 712 16.52 16.98 -1.65
CA GLN A 712 16.26 15.55 -1.96
C GLN A 712 14.79 15.22 -2.33
N GLY A 713 14.06 16.14 -2.97
CA GLY A 713 12.65 15.95 -3.32
C GLY A 713 11.67 16.16 -2.16
N TYR A 714 12.14 16.66 -1.02
CA TYR A 714 11.33 17.03 0.13
C TYR A 714 11.43 18.54 0.40
N LEU A 715 10.35 19.11 0.90
CA LEU A 715 10.31 20.46 1.46
C LEU A 715 10.37 20.37 2.99
N PHE A 716 11.26 21.16 3.60
CA PHE A 716 11.48 21.22 5.04
C PHE A 716 11.22 22.62 5.60
N ASN A 717 10.48 22.68 6.72
CA ASN A 717 10.32 23.90 7.52
C ASN A 717 10.31 23.59 9.02
N SER A 718 10.05 24.60 9.86
CA SER A 718 10.08 24.46 11.32
C SER A 718 8.92 23.63 11.90
N ALA A 719 7.90 23.29 11.11
CA ALA A 719 6.74 22.53 11.57
C ALA A 719 6.64 21.13 10.95
N ARG A 720 7.05 20.95 9.68
CA ARG A 720 6.86 19.71 8.93
C ARG A 720 7.85 19.49 7.79
N MET A 721 7.76 18.28 7.25
CA MET A 721 8.43 17.80 6.06
C MET A 721 7.38 17.28 5.07
N LEU A 722 7.46 17.69 3.80
CA LEU A 722 6.55 17.26 2.73
C LEU A 722 7.35 16.69 1.55
N GLU A 723 7.09 15.44 1.15
CA GLU A 723 7.61 14.90 -0.12
C GLU A 723 6.93 15.62 -1.28
N LEU A 724 7.67 16.09 -2.28
CA LEU A 724 7.13 16.75 -3.47
C LEU A 724 6.88 15.72 -4.60
N PRO A 725 5.85 15.89 -5.43
CA PRO A 725 5.63 15.03 -6.58
C PRO A 725 6.78 15.14 -7.58
N ALA A 726 7.31 13.99 -8.01
CA ALA A 726 8.39 13.94 -8.99
C ALA A 726 7.92 14.26 -10.42
N ARG A 727 6.62 14.11 -10.71
CA ARG A 727 6.03 14.22 -12.05
C ARG A 727 4.72 14.98 -12.02
N GLN A 728 4.36 15.53 -13.18
CA GLN A 728 3.06 16.15 -13.41
C GLN A 728 2.11 15.13 -14.05
N ALA A 729 0.85 15.11 -13.62
CA ALA A 729 -0.17 14.24 -14.18
C ALA A 729 -0.61 14.67 -15.59
N SER A 730 -0.82 13.71 -16.50
CA SER A 730 -1.36 13.95 -17.83
C SER A 730 -2.88 13.90 -17.85
N HIS A 731 -3.52 14.58 -18.81
CA HIS A 731 -4.98 14.69 -18.86
C HIS A 731 -5.53 14.76 -20.27
N LEU A 732 -6.69 14.12 -20.52
CA LEU A 732 -7.46 14.30 -21.76
C LEU A 732 -8.24 15.62 -21.73
N LYS A 733 -7.68 16.65 -22.38
CA LYS A 733 -8.29 17.98 -22.50
C LYS A 733 -9.57 17.92 -23.32
N SER A 734 -9.51 17.33 -24.51
CA SER A 734 -10.68 17.20 -25.38
C SER A 734 -10.59 15.97 -26.28
N VAL A 735 -11.75 15.40 -26.61
CA VAL A 735 -11.90 14.35 -27.61
C VAL A 735 -13.06 14.78 -28.49
N LYS A 736 -12.79 15.01 -29.78
CA LYS A 736 -13.79 15.48 -30.74
C LYS A 736 -13.70 14.65 -32.00
N ALA A 737 -14.83 14.14 -32.47
CA ALA A 737 -14.94 13.58 -33.82
C ALA A 737 -15.52 14.67 -34.74
N ASN A 738 -14.90 14.88 -35.90
CA ASN A 738 -15.50 15.61 -37.02
C ASN A 738 -15.96 14.58 -38.09
N ASP A 739 -16.13 14.94 -39.37
CA ASP A 739 -16.55 13.96 -40.39
C ASP A 739 -15.39 13.09 -40.94
N LYS A 740 -14.14 13.47 -40.67
CA LYS A 740 -12.92 12.85 -41.23
C LYS A 740 -12.04 12.20 -40.16
N THR A 741 -11.86 12.84 -39.02
CA THR A 741 -10.91 12.46 -37.97
C THR A 741 -11.50 12.59 -36.57
N LEU A 742 -11.05 11.69 -35.70
CA LEU A 742 -11.10 11.81 -34.25
C LEU A 742 -9.83 12.53 -33.79
N GLU A 743 -10.00 13.73 -33.26
CA GLU A 743 -8.94 14.55 -32.67
C GLU A 743 -8.96 14.39 -31.14
N VAL A 744 -7.82 13.97 -30.59
CA VAL A 744 -7.59 13.80 -29.16
C VAL A 744 -6.51 14.78 -28.73
N GLU A 745 -6.85 15.64 -27.77
CA GLU A 745 -5.93 16.61 -27.17
C GLU A 745 -5.56 16.19 -25.75
N VAL A 746 -4.27 16.12 -25.49
CA VAL A 746 -3.65 15.75 -24.22
C VAL A 746 -2.87 16.94 -23.66
N SER A 747 -3.06 17.21 -22.38
CA SER A 747 -2.32 18.23 -21.62
C SER A 747 -1.45 17.56 -20.55
N GLY A 748 -0.34 18.20 -20.17
CA GLY A 748 0.58 17.67 -19.15
C GLY A 748 1.36 16.44 -19.61
N LEU A 749 1.97 16.50 -20.80
CA LEU A 749 2.67 15.38 -21.42
C LEU A 749 3.82 14.87 -20.55
N ASP A 750 3.84 13.55 -20.34
CA ASP A 750 4.96 12.80 -19.77
C ASP A 750 5.40 11.76 -20.82
N PRO A 751 6.69 11.37 -20.90
CA PRO A 751 7.16 10.32 -21.82
C PRO A 751 6.39 8.99 -21.70
N LEU A 752 5.76 8.74 -20.55
CA LEU A 752 5.01 7.52 -20.22
C LEU A 752 3.51 7.64 -20.49
N THR A 753 3.02 8.79 -20.97
CA THR A 753 1.61 8.94 -21.33
C THR A 753 1.27 8.00 -22.49
N ARG A 754 0.26 7.14 -22.30
CA ARG A 754 -0.29 6.28 -23.36
C ARG A 754 -1.79 6.52 -23.51
N VAL A 755 -2.26 6.48 -24.76
CA VAL A 755 -3.68 6.60 -25.09
C VAL A 755 -4.14 5.33 -25.81
N HIS A 756 -5.21 4.73 -25.31
CA HIS A 756 -5.91 3.61 -25.93
C HIS A 756 -7.22 4.12 -26.51
N VAL A 757 -7.45 3.85 -27.80
CA VAL A 757 -8.70 4.17 -28.49
C VAL A 757 -9.41 2.86 -28.80
N MET A 758 -10.65 2.70 -28.36
CA MET A 758 -11.46 1.51 -28.57
C MET A 758 -12.81 1.91 -29.16
N ALA A 759 -13.27 1.27 -30.24
CA ALA A 759 -14.56 1.54 -30.83
C ALA A 759 -15.45 0.29 -30.84
N THR A 760 -16.64 0.42 -30.27
CA THR A 760 -17.65 -0.64 -30.11
C THR A 760 -18.97 -0.24 -30.78
N ARG A 761 -19.87 -1.20 -30.99
CA ARG A 761 -21.23 -0.94 -31.48
C ARG A 761 -22.18 -0.58 -30.33
N PHE A 762 -22.05 -1.26 -29.20
CA PHE A 762 -22.86 -1.08 -28.00
C PHE A 762 -22.03 -0.49 -26.86
N ILE A 763 -22.69 0.01 -25.82
CA ILE A 763 -22.00 0.40 -24.60
C ILE A 763 -21.43 -0.87 -23.95
N PRO A 764 -20.09 -0.94 -23.74
CA PRO A 764 -19.45 -2.17 -23.29
C PRO A 764 -19.84 -2.49 -21.85
N GLU A 765 -20.12 -3.76 -21.54
CA GLU A 765 -20.30 -4.21 -20.15
C GLU A 765 -18.93 -4.25 -19.43
N ASN A 766 -17.86 -4.59 -20.16
CA ASN A 766 -16.48 -4.56 -19.67
C ASN A 766 -15.91 -3.14 -19.78
N ASP A 767 -16.04 -2.35 -18.72
CA ASP A 767 -15.56 -0.97 -18.72
C ASP A 767 -14.01 -0.86 -18.79
N PRO A 768 -13.42 -0.21 -19.82
CA PRO A 768 -11.98 -0.04 -19.95
C PRO A 768 -11.36 0.84 -18.86
N PHE A 769 -12.08 1.84 -18.35
CA PHE A 769 -11.57 2.71 -17.29
C PHE A 769 -11.45 1.96 -15.96
N ALA A 770 -12.46 1.17 -15.58
CA ALA A 770 -12.38 0.32 -14.38
C ALA A 770 -11.33 -0.80 -14.52
N ALA A 771 -11.03 -1.23 -15.73
CA ALA A 771 -10.12 -2.33 -16.02
C ALA A 771 -8.64 -1.94 -16.05
N LEU A 772 -8.31 -0.82 -16.69
CA LEU A 772 -6.93 -0.37 -16.96
C LEU A 772 -6.59 0.95 -16.27
N GLY A 773 -7.59 1.66 -15.75
CA GLY A 773 -7.42 2.91 -15.03
C GLY A 773 -6.74 2.72 -13.67
N GLY A 774 -6.59 3.83 -12.95
CA GLY A 774 -5.88 3.90 -11.69
C GLY A 774 -4.50 4.55 -11.81
N SER A 775 -4.03 5.07 -10.68
CA SER A 775 -2.67 5.56 -10.48
C SER A 775 -1.78 4.39 -10.03
N GLN A 776 -0.58 4.29 -10.59
CA GLN A 776 0.43 3.34 -10.12
C GLN A 776 1.32 3.94 -9.04
N ARG A 777 1.11 5.22 -8.70
CA ARG A 777 1.86 5.94 -7.68
C ARG A 777 1.35 5.60 -6.28
N VAL A 778 2.30 5.49 -5.35
CA VAL A 778 2.02 5.40 -3.92
C VAL A 778 1.93 6.82 -3.33
N GLY A 779 1.04 7.02 -2.36
CA GLY A 779 0.79 8.31 -1.74
C GLY A 779 2.04 8.99 -1.17
N LEU A 780 2.05 10.32 -1.22
CA LEU A 780 3.12 11.19 -0.74
C LEU A 780 3.37 11.09 0.77
N ARG A 781 4.66 11.08 1.16
CA ARG A 781 5.08 11.08 2.57
C ARG A 781 5.04 12.47 3.18
N THR A 782 4.59 12.54 4.43
CA THR A 782 4.56 13.76 5.24
C THR A 782 5.07 13.45 6.64
N GLY A 783 5.86 14.34 7.24
CA GLY A 783 6.39 14.21 8.59
C GLY A 783 6.33 15.53 9.37
N MET A 784 6.54 15.48 10.68
CA MET A 784 6.74 16.71 11.48
C MET A 784 8.21 17.12 11.44
N ALA A 785 8.47 18.41 11.65
CA ALA A 785 9.82 18.93 11.77
C ALA A 785 10.52 18.34 13.00
N ARG A 786 11.85 18.26 12.89
CA ARG A 786 12.69 17.79 13.98
C ARG A 786 12.71 18.85 15.08
N PHE A 787 12.32 18.48 16.30
CA PHE A 787 12.34 19.37 17.46
C PHE A 787 12.85 18.62 18.70
N LEU A 788 14.07 18.96 19.12
CA LEU A 788 14.73 18.42 20.31
C LEU A 788 15.18 19.57 21.21
N PRO A 789 14.34 20.03 22.15
CA PRO A 789 14.71 21.13 23.03
C PRO A 789 15.72 20.70 24.10
N SER A 790 16.44 21.68 24.64
CA SER A 790 17.21 21.60 25.88
C SER A 790 16.26 21.56 27.08
N LEU A 791 16.64 20.85 28.13
CA LEU A 791 15.75 20.54 29.26
C LEU A 791 16.31 21.09 30.56
N TYR A 792 15.46 21.72 31.36
CA TYR A 792 15.83 22.29 32.67
C TYR A 792 15.00 21.66 33.78
N ILE A 793 15.64 21.24 34.87
CA ILE A 793 14.97 20.77 36.10
C ILE A 793 15.70 21.36 37.32
N SER A 794 14.93 21.86 38.29
CA SER A 794 15.48 22.56 39.45
C SER A 794 15.17 21.81 40.75
N GLY A 795 16.09 21.87 41.72
CA GLY A 795 15.79 21.71 43.14
C GLY A 795 15.59 20.28 43.68
N ARG A 796 16.27 19.28 43.11
CA ARG A 796 16.24 17.89 43.61
C ARG A 796 17.04 17.74 44.93
N ASN A 797 16.58 16.87 45.82
CA ASN A 797 17.33 16.35 46.98
C ASN A 797 18.22 15.16 46.56
N LEU A 798 19.47 15.14 47.01
CA LEU A 798 20.43 14.03 46.80
C LEU A 798 20.08 12.83 47.71
N GLY A 799 20.37 11.58 47.31
CA GLY A 799 20.02 10.35 48.05
C GLY A 799 21.16 9.32 48.11
N ASP A 800 21.08 8.38 49.06
CA ASP A 800 22.21 7.60 49.62
C ASP A 800 22.58 6.26 48.91
N GLU A 801 21.87 5.83 47.86
CA GLU A 801 21.97 4.45 47.30
C GLU A 801 23.02 4.25 46.19
N LEU A 802 23.58 5.32 45.64
CA LEU A 802 24.57 5.28 44.55
C LEU A 802 25.93 4.69 44.95
N ARG A 803 26.13 4.47 46.26
CA ARG A 803 27.34 3.89 46.83
C ARG A 803 27.40 2.35 46.75
N TYR A 804 26.28 1.66 46.45
CA TYR A 804 26.16 0.21 46.65
C TYR A 804 26.20 -0.64 45.36
N ILE A 805 25.98 -0.04 44.17
CA ILE A 805 25.76 -0.80 42.92
C ILE A 805 27.07 -1.01 42.10
N LEU A 806 28.19 -0.46 42.58
CA LEU A 806 29.51 -0.62 41.96
C LEU A 806 30.17 -2.00 42.19
N GLU A 807 29.55 -2.91 42.95
CA GLU A 807 30.20 -4.15 43.44
C GLU A 807 29.77 -5.48 42.77
N ARG A 808 29.02 -5.52 41.66
CA ARG A 808 28.62 -6.80 41.01
C ARG A 808 28.88 -6.90 39.51
N ARG A 809 30.14 -6.68 39.16
CA ARG A 809 30.75 -6.97 37.86
C ARG A 809 31.29 -8.40 37.89
N ASP A 810 30.67 -9.34 37.14
CA ASP A 810 31.31 -10.45 36.37
C ASP A 810 30.40 -11.69 36.16
N ALA A 811 30.21 -12.10 34.90
CA ALA A 811 29.91 -13.49 34.52
C ALA A 811 30.32 -13.78 33.06
N GLN A 812 31.10 -14.86 32.87
CA GLN A 812 31.69 -15.33 31.61
C GLN A 812 30.71 -16.15 30.75
N LYS A 813 30.93 -16.17 29.42
CA LYS A 813 30.22 -17.04 28.46
C LYS A 813 31.22 -17.82 27.60
N PHE A 814 30.96 -19.11 27.40
CA PHE A 814 31.79 -20.03 26.60
C PHE A 814 31.31 -20.12 25.13
N PRO A 815 32.20 -20.32 24.15
CA PRO A 815 31.85 -20.51 22.74
C PRO A 815 31.62 -21.98 22.35
N GLY A 816 30.66 -22.24 21.45
CA GLY A 816 30.34 -23.55 20.88
C GLY A 816 30.56 -23.61 19.37
N ASN A 817 30.93 -24.79 18.89
CA ASN A 817 31.37 -25.19 17.54
C ASN A 817 30.32 -24.94 16.42
N MET A 818 30.76 -24.47 15.24
CA MET A 818 29.94 -24.24 14.03
C MET A 818 30.41 -25.08 12.84
N LEU A 819 30.50 -26.40 13.01
CA LEU A 819 30.61 -27.33 11.89
C LEU A 819 29.26 -28.03 11.65
N SER A 820 28.78 -28.01 10.42
CA SER A 820 27.63 -28.78 9.98
C SER A 820 27.94 -30.28 10.07
N ARG A 821 27.04 -31.05 10.70
CA ARG A 821 27.16 -32.51 10.78
C ARG A 821 26.85 -33.13 9.41
N PRO A 822 27.49 -34.25 9.06
CA PRO A 822 27.15 -35.01 7.86
C PRO A 822 25.72 -35.57 7.96
N GLU A 823 24.96 -35.44 6.87
CA GLU A 823 23.57 -35.91 6.77
C GLU A 823 23.53 -37.32 6.15
N LEU A 824 22.65 -38.18 6.68
CA LEU A 824 22.48 -39.59 6.27
C LEU A 824 21.46 -39.75 5.11
N LEU A 825 20.62 -38.74 4.87
CA LEU A 825 19.52 -38.80 3.91
C LEU A 825 19.98 -38.24 2.56
N LEU A 826 19.72 -38.96 1.47
CA LEU A 826 20.14 -38.53 0.13
C LEU A 826 19.26 -37.39 -0.42
N ASN A 827 17.94 -37.43 -0.18
CA ASN A 827 16.97 -36.43 -0.65
C ASN A 827 15.96 -36.05 0.46
N PRO A 828 16.29 -35.11 1.38
CA PRO A 828 15.44 -34.78 2.53
C PRO A 828 14.41 -33.63 2.28
N TRP A 829 13.20 -33.72 2.85
CA TRP A 829 12.18 -32.63 2.90
C TRP A 829 11.61 -32.38 4.32
N ALA A 830 11.10 -31.16 4.63
CA ALA A 830 10.84 -30.68 6.01
C ALA A 830 9.36 -30.73 6.51
N VAL A 831 9.13 -31.10 7.79
CA VAL A 831 7.81 -31.48 8.34
C VAL A 831 7.15 -30.50 9.37
N ARG A 832 7.86 -29.81 10.31
CA ARG A 832 7.27 -28.78 11.24
C ARG A 832 8.27 -27.89 12.02
N ASP A 833 7.77 -26.83 12.72
CA ASP A 833 8.50 -25.81 13.53
C ASP A 833 7.91 -25.59 14.98
N THR A 834 8.71 -25.22 16.01
CA THR A 834 8.28 -24.99 17.44
C THR A 834 8.66 -23.61 18.06
N GLU A 835 7.94 -23.14 19.12
CA GLU A 835 8.16 -21.85 19.84
C GLU A 835 8.20 -21.97 21.38
N SER A 836 8.84 -21.01 22.07
CA SER A 836 8.81 -20.85 23.55
C SER A 836 8.90 -19.37 23.97
N GLY A 837 8.18 -18.98 25.03
CA GLY A 837 8.07 -17.60 25.54
C GLY A 837 8.65 -17.42 26.95
N GLY A 838 9.10 -16.19 27.26
CA GLY A 838 9.65 -15.80 28.57
C GLY A 838 9.05 -14.50 29.10
N GLU A 839 9.03 -14.36 30.42
CA GLU A 839 8.32 -13.35 31.23
C GLU A 839 9.26 -12.26 31.80
N LEU A 840 8.72 -11.09 32.19
CA LEU A 840 9.47 -9.90 32.64
C LEU A 840 8.90 -9.31 33.95
N LEU A 841 9.77 -9.03 34.93
CA LEU A 841 9.47 -8.37 36.22
C LEU A 841 9.86 -6.87 36.23
N ARG A 842 9.21 -6.05 37.09
CA ARG A 842 9.33 -4.58 37.19
C ARG A 842 10.17 -4.09 38.38
N ALA A 843 10.71 -2.85 38.29
CA ALA A 843 11.51 -2.15 39.32
C ALA A 843 11.05 -0.68 39.55
N GLY A 844 11.41 -0.10 40.72
CA GLY A 844 10.90 1.15 41.33
C GLY A 844 11.53 2.52 40.93
N ASP A 845 11.32 3.54 41.77
CA ASP A 845 11.22 4.97 41.39
C ASP A 845 12.54 5.75 41.16
N LYS A 846 12.54 6.57 40.10
CA LYS A 846 13.68 7.27 39.49
C LYS A 846 13.36 8.77 39.34
N PHE A 847 14.32 9.58 38.85
CA PHE A 847 14.02 10.92 38.34
C PHE A 847 12.75 10.89 37.48
N ASN A 848 11.82 11.83 37.72
CA ASN A 848 10.67 11.99 36.83
C ASN A 848 11.18 12.41 35.46
N ARG A 849 11.19 11.44 34.54
CA ARG A 849 11.57 11.61 33.16
C ARG A 849 10.71 12.69 32.52
N LYS A 850 11.33 13.79 32.06
CA LYS A 850 10.61 14.71 31.17
C LYS A 850 10.38 14.00 29.84
N PRO A 851 9.13 13.93 29.34
CA PRO A 851 8.88 13.30 28.05
C PRO A 851 9.60 14.09 26.96
N VAL A 852 10.56 13.45 26.30
CA VAL A 852 11.25 13.99 25.13
C VAL A 852 10.63 13.33 23.89
N LEU A 853 10.10 14.14 22.99
CA LEU A 853 9.64 13.66 21.69
C LEU A 853 10.88 13.20 20.90
N ALA A 854 10.80 12.04 20.25
CA ALA A 854 11.90 11.54 19.42
C ALA A 854 12.19 12.53 18.28
N ALA A 855 13.48 12.67 17.92
CA ALA A 855 13.98 13.66 16.96
C ALA A 855 13.25 13.66 15.60
N ALA A 856 12.73 12.51 15.18
CA ALA A 856 11.95 12.36 13.97
C ALA A 856 10.79 11.36 14.22
N PRO A 857 9.53 11.77 14.10
CA PRO A 857 8.44 10.82 13.99
C PRO A 857 8.50 10.14 12.62
N GLY A 858 8.71 8.83 12.60
CA GLY A 858 8.51 8.04 11.38
C GLY A 858 7.09 8.25 10.86
N ALA A 859 6.96 8.62 9.59
CA ALA A 859 5.66 8.82 8.96
C ALA A 859 4.84 7.51 9.01
N PRO A 860 3.68 7.47 9.69
CA PRO A 860 2.85 6.27 9.67
C PRO A 860 2.26 6.07 8.28
N ARG A 861 2.55 4.93 7.65
CA ARG A 861 1.82 4.45 6.48
C ARG A 861 0.38 4.15 6.92
N ARG A 862 -0.59 4.97 6.48
CA ARG A 862 -1.99 4.58 6.49
C ARG A 862 -2.25 3.76 5.24
N SER A 863 -2.41 2.45 5.39
CA SER A 863 -2.92 1.58 4.35
C SER A 863 -4.35 2.02 4.00
N ALA A 864 -4.57 2.44 2.76
CA ALA A 864 -5.91 2.66 2.23
C ALA A 864 -6.67 1.32 2.25
N LYS A 865 -7.74 1.23 3.05
CA LYS A 865 -8.68 0.12 2.93
C LYS A 865 -9.43 0.30 1.61
N LYS A 866 -9.11 -0.51 0.61
CA LYS A 866 -9.89 -0.63 -0.62
C LYS A 866 -11.27 -1.16 -0.22
N VAL A 867 -12.28 -0.30 -0.25
CA VAL A 867 -13.68 -0.71 -0.07
C VAL A 867 -14.09 -1.43 -1.35
N ILE A 868 -14.00 -2.76 -1.34
CA ILE A 868 -14.60 -3.60 -2.37
C ILE A 868 -16.09 -3.68 -2.04
N GLY A 869 -16.86 -2.73 -2.58
CA GLY A 869 -18.31 -2.79 -2.58
C GLY A 869 -18.78 -3.85 -3.58
N GLY A 870 -18.90 -5.10 -3.12
CA GLY A 870 -19.49 -6.19 -3.89
C GLY A 870 -21.01 -6.21 -3.72
N LEU A 871 -21.74 -5.64 -4.67
CA LEU A 871 -23.15 -5.94 -4.91
C LEU A 871 -23.26 -6.51 -6.32
N ALA A 872 -22.76 -7.73 -6.50
CA ALA A 872 -22.94 -8.49 -7.73
C ALA A 872 -24.24 -9.30 -7.62
N ARG A 873 -25.33 -8.78 -8.17
CA ARG A 873 -26.46 -9.61 -8.59
C ARG A 873 -26.10 -10.12 -9.99
N SER A 874 -25.72 -11.39 -10.10
CA SER A 874 -25.29 -11.99 -11.36
C SER A 874 -26.47 -12.12 -12.33
N ILE A 875 -26.46 -11.32 -13.39
CA ILE A 875 -27.23 -11.55 -14.60
C ILE A 875 -26.23 -12.05 -15.65
N GLY A 876 -26.60 -13.05 -16.45
CA GLY A 876 -25.71 -13.61 -17.46
C GLY A 876 -25.29 -12.59 -18.53
N SER A 877 -24.05 -12.66 -18.97
CA SER A 877 -23.51 -11.86 -20.09
C SER A 877 -24.34 -11.98 -21.38
N SER A 878 -24.43 -10.89 -22.16
CA SER A 878 -25.05 -10.87 -23.49
C SER A 878 -24.24 -11.69 -24.50
N SER A 879 -24.89 -12.14 -25.57
CA SER A 879 -24.20 -12.72 -26.73
C SER A 879 -24.04 -11.66 -27.84
N TYR A 880 -22.88 -11.65 -28.49
CA TYR A 880 -22.55 -10.74 -29.59
C TYR A 880 -22.15 -11.50 -30.88
N GLU A 881 -22.44 -12.80 -30.95
CA GLU A 881 -22.08 -13.69 -32.07
C GLU A 881 -22.59 -13.18 -33.43
N PHE A 882 -23.74 -12.50 -33.43
CA PHE A 882 -24.35 -11.92 -34.63
C PHE A 882 -23.58 -10.74 -35.22
N LEU A 883 -22.63 -10.12 -34.49
CA LEU A 883 -21.86 -9.01 -35.06
C LEU A 883 -20.91 -9.56 -36.13
N GLY A 884 -20.88 -8.94 -37.31
CA GLY A 884 -20.02 -9.35 -38.42
C GLY A 884 -18.58 -8.78 -38.35
N ARG A 885 -18.34 -7.76 -37.52
CA ARG A 885 -17.04 -7.10 -37.35
C ARG A 885 -16.62 -7.09 -35.88
N SER A 886 -15.31 -7.16 -35.62
CA SER A 886 -14.75 -7.00 -34.26
C SER A 886 -14.83 -5.54 -33.79
N PRO A 887 -14.68 -5.27 -32.48
CA PRO A 887 -14.38 -3.93 -32.01
C PRO A 887 -13.02 -3.49 -32.54
N VAL A 888 -12.84 -2.18 -32.73
CA VAL A 888 -11.56 -1.60 -33.18
C VAL A 888 -10.78 -1.17 -31.95
N VAL A 889 -9.60 -1.73 -31.72
CA VAL A 889 -8.77 -1.41 -30.55
C VAL A 889 -7.40 -0.95 -31.01
N ILE A 890 -7.06 0.31 -30.75
CA ILE A 890 -5.77 0.93 -31.08
C ILE A 890 -5.06 1.28 -29.75
N PRO A 891 -4.21 0.38 -29.22
CA PRO A 891 -3.55 0.58 -27.93
C PRO A 891 -2.25 1.40 -28.06
N ASN A 892 -1.76 1.93 -26.94
CA ASN A 892 -0.41 2.49 -26.79
C ASN A 892 -0.08 3.66 -27.74
N LEU A 893 -1.05 4.49 -28.11
CA LEU A 893 -0.79 5.70 -28.89
C LEU A 893 -0.02 6.72 -28.05
N ILE A 894 1.01 7.31 -28.65
CA ILE A 894 1.85 8.34 -28.04
C ILE A 894 1.43 9.69 -28.63
N PRO A 895 1.06 10.69 -27.81
CA PRO A 895 0.78 12.03 -28.29
C PRO A 895 2.00 12.67 -28.94
N ASN A 896 1.80 13.51 -29.95
CA ASN A 896 2.90 14.29 -30.52
C ASN A 896 3.43 15.37 -29.55
N LYS A 897 4.46 16.13 -29.92
CA LYS A 897 5.05 17.20 -29.08
C LYS A 897 4.05 18.28 -28.63
N ASN A 898 2.96 18.46 -29.37
CA ASN A 898 1.89 19.41 -29.07
C ASN A 898 0.71 18.75 -28.33
N GLY A 899 0.83 17.48 -27.96
CA GLY A 899 -0.17 16.71 -27.24
C GLY A 899 -1.37 16.29 -28.08
N ARG A 900 -1.22 16.16 -29.40
CA ARG A 900 -2.32 15.78 -30.31
C ARG A 900 -2.17 14.37 -30.85
N ILE A 901 -3.29 13.68 -31.00
CA ILE A 901 -3.45 12.41 -31.71
C ILE A 901 -4.63 12.55 -32.66
N SER A 902 -4.46 12.15 -33.92
CA SER A 902 -5.50 12.16 -34.94
C SER A 902 -5.69 10.75 -35.52
N VAL A 903 -6.92 10.25 -35.52
CA VAL A 903 -7.29 8.93 -36.07
C VAL A 903 -8.39 9.13 -37.11
N LYS A 904 -8.27 8.52 -38.29
CA LYS A 904 -9.30 8.61 -39.35
C LYS A 904 -10.58 7.88 -38.93
N ILE A 905 -11.75 8.48 -39.18
CA ILE A 905 -13.04 7.90 -38.79
C ILE A 905 -13.35 6.62 -39.56
N ASP A 906 -12.91 6.53 -40.82
CA ASP A 906 -13.03 5.32 -41.64
C ASP A 906 -12.40 4.08 -40.97
N ALA A 907 -11.41 4.27 -40.08
CA ALA A 907 -10.78 3.19 -39.34
C ALA A 907 -11.73 2.51 -38.34
N PHE A 908 -12.81 3.17 -37.92
CA PHE A 908 -13.81 2.63 -36.99
C PHE A 908 -14.91 1.83 -37.66
N GLY A 909 -15.05 1.92 -38.99
CA GLY A 909 -16.02 1.14 -39.76
C GLY A 909 -17.48 1.41 -39.35
N ASP A 910 -18.16 0.37 -38.85
CA ASP A 910 -19.55 0.42 -38.39
C ASP A 910 -19.66 0.49 -36.84
N ARG A 911 -18.57 0.83 -36.16
CA ARG A 911 -18.53 1.06 -34.70
C ARG A 911 -18.93 2.50 -34.41
N GLN A 912 -19.84 2.68 -33.47
CA GLN A 912 -20.56 3.95 -33.25
C GLN A 912 -20.18 4.60 -31.92
N HIS A 913 -19.57 3.85 -30.99
CA HIS A 913 -19.12 4.37 -29.72
C HIS A 913 -17.61 4.29 -29.62
N VAL A 914 -16.94 5.42 -29.52
CA VAL A 914 -15.48 5.50 -29.37
C VAL A 914 -15.13 5.86 -27.94
N HIS A 915 -14.34 5.00 -27.32
CA HIS A 915 -13.78 5.11 -25.98
C HIS A 915 -12.32 5.54 -26.09
N VAL A 916 -11.95 6.60 -25.39
CA VAL A 916 -10.58 7.09 -25.32
C VAL A 916 -10.11 7.07 -23.88
N LEU A 917 -9.15 6.20 -23.59
CA LEU A 917 -8.54 6.04 -22.28
C LEU A 917 -7.09 6.51 -22.34
N LEU A 918 -6.77 7.53 -21.56
CA LEU A 918 -5.40 7.93 -21.28
C LEU A 918 -4.96 7.30 -19.97
N VAL A 919 -3.78 6.70 -19.96
CA VAL A 919 -3.11 6.17 -18.78
C VAL A 919 -1.74 6.82 -18.63
N ASP A 920 -1.39 7.13 -17.38
CA ASP A 920 -0.07 7.57 -16.96
C ASP A 920 0.20 7.02 -15.52
N PRO A 921 1.44 7.10 -15.00
CA PRO A 921 1.74 6.63 -13.63
C PRO A 921 1.00 7.39 -12.52
N GLU A 922 0.64 8.66 -12.75
CA GLU A 922 -0.05 9.54 -11.81
C GLU A 922 -1.58 9.31 -11.80
N GLY A 923 -2.18 8.76 -12.87
CA GLY A 923 -3.59 8.41 -12.97
C GLY A 923 -4.11 8.28 -14.41
N SER A 924 -5.41 8.05 -14.57
CA SER A 924 -6.02 7.79 -15.89
C SER A 924 -7.22 8.70 -16.16
N THR A 925 -7.40 9.15 -17.41
CA THR A 925 -8.60 9.89 -17.85
C THR A 925 -9.33 9.07 -18.90
N TYR A 926 -10.66 8.99 -18.81
CA TYR A 926 -11.52 8.35 -19.79
C TYR A 926 -12.55 9.35 -20.32
N ARG A 927 -12.71 9.38 -21.64
CA ARG A 927 -13.78 10.10 -22.33
C ARG A 927 -14.36 9.22 -23.42
N SER A 928 -15.61 9.48 -23.80
CA SER A 928 -16.20 8.81 -24.95
C SER A 928 -16.95 9.75 -25.89
N VAL A 929 -16.94 9.39 -27.17
CA VAL A 929 -17.61 10.12 -28.25
C VAL A 929 -18.45 9.13 -29.04
N SER A 930 -19.68 9.52 -29.36
CA SER A 930 -20.56 8.77 -30.27
C SER A 930 -20.41 9.31 -31.69
N LEU A 931 -20.33 8.41 -32.66
CA LEU A 931 -20.31 8.70 -34.09
C LEU A 931 -21.75 8.65 -34.67
N PRO A 932 -21.94 9.12 -35.91
CA PRO A 932 -23.21 9.00 -36.63
C PRO A 932 -23.68 7.56 -36.81
N ASP A 933 -25.00 7.40 -37.01
CA ASP A 933 -25.61 6.09 -37.26
C ASP A 933 -25.04 5.47 -38.54
N ALA A 934 -24.59 4.22 -38.44
CA ALA A 934 -23.96 3.44 -39.49
C ALA A 934 -24.55 2.04 -39.50
N LYS A 935 -24.87 1.52 -40.68
CA LYS A 935 -25.48 0.19 -40.83
C LYS A 935 -24.52 -0.90 -40.36
N THR A 936 -24.87 -1.57 -39.26
CA THR A 936 -24.07 -2.65 -38.68
C THR A 936 -24.06 -3.88 -39.57
N LYS A 937 -22.88 -4.45 -39.81
CA LYS A 937 -22.76 -5.72 -40.54
C LYS A 937 -23.12 -6.87 -39.60
N ILE A 938 -24.13 -7.66 -39.96
CA ILE A 938 -24.61 -8.83 -39.19
C ILE A 938 -24.09 -10.11 -39.83
N ARG A 939 -23.64 -11.06 -39.01
CA ARG A 939 -23.32 -12.45 -39.36
C ARG A 939 -24.58 -13.29 -39.21
N ASP A 940 -24.92 -14.06 -40.23
CA ASP A 940 -26.01 -15.03 -40.10
C ASP A 940 -25.55 -16.21 -39.24
N LEU A 941 -26.23 -16.44 -38.12
CA LEU A 941 -25.97 -17.54 -37.19
C LEU A 941 -26.80 -18.78 -37.52
N ARG A 942 -27.75 -18.68 -38.46
CA ARG A 942 -28.55 -19.82 -38.88
C ARG A 942 -27.68 -20.72 -39.75
N LEU A 943 -27.54 -21.99 -39.40
CA LEU A 943 -26.77 -23.00 -40.15
C LEU A 943 -27.42 -23.39 -41.51
N LEU A 944 -28.08 -22.45 -42.20
CA LEU A 944 -28.91 -22.69 -43.38
C LEU A 944 -28.12 -23.22 -44.58
N THR A 945 -26.82 -22.91 -44.67
CA THR A 945 -25.97 -23.34 -45.79
C THR A 945 -25.47 -24.77 -45.64
N ASN A 946 -25.38 -25.29 -44.40
CA ASN A 946 -24.89 -26.64 -44.05
C ASN A 946 -25.91 -27.40 -43.18
N ALA A 947 -27.21 -27.22 -43.44
CA ALA A 947 -28.24 -27.91 -42.67
C ALA A 947 -28.18 -29.43 -42.89
N LEU A 948 -28.25 -30.20 -41.82
CA LEU A 948 -28.42 -31.64 -41.89
C LEU A 948 -29.73 -31.95 -42.63
N ASP A 949 -29.70 -32.88 -43.58
CA ASP A 949 -30.88 -33.30 -44.35
C ASP A 949 -31.95 -33.84 -43.39
N PRO A 950 -33.11 -33.18 -43.24
CA PRO A 950 -34.15 -33.61 -42.30
C PRO A 950 -34.74 -34.99 -42.63
N LYS A 951 -34.47 -35.53 -43.83
CA LYS A 951 -34.89 -36.87 -44.25
C LYS A 951 -33.90 -37.97 -43.83
N ARG A 952 -32.73 -37.62 -43.30
CA ARG A 952 -31.69 -38.55 -42.85
C ARG A 952 -31.57 -38.52 -41.34
N HIS A 953 -31.23 -39.67 -40.78
CA HIS A 953 -30.87 -39.77 -39.36
C HIS A 953 -29.37 -39.57 -39.22
N PHE A 954 -28.98 -38.62 -38.38
CA PHE A 954 -27.59 -38.35 -38.03
C PHE A 954 -27.38 -38.66 -36.55
N THR A 955 -26.23 -39.25 -36.21
CA THR A 955 -25.78 -39.39 -34.83
C THR A 955 -24.36 -38.84 -34.73
N GLU A 956 -24.07 -38.16 -33.63
CA GLU A 956 -22.69 -37.81 -33.27
C GLU A 956 -21.92 -39.10 -32.93
N GLN A 957 -20.65 -39.17 -33.33
CA GLN A 957 -19.76 -40.29 -33.02
C GLN A 957 -18.43 -39.76 -32.47
N GLU A 958 -18.05 -40.24 -31.28
CA GLU A 958 -16.74 -40.00 -30.69
C GLU A 958 -15.78 -41.11 -31.15
N GLN A 959 -14.65 -40.75 -31.76
CA GLN A 959 -13.66 -41.73 -32.24
C GLN A 959 -12.23 -41.31 -31.86
N VAL A 960 -11.43 -42.27 -31.38
CA VAL A 960 -9.99 -42.12 -31.13
C VAL A 960 -9.26 -43.07 -32.07
N THR A 961 -8.36 -42.54 -32.91
CA THR A 961 -7.60 -43.33 -33.88
C THR A 961 -6.11 -43.20 -33.63
N ILE A 962 -5.41 -44.32 -33.43
CA ILE A 962 -3.95 -44.36 -33.32
C ILE A 962 -3.35 -44.52 -34.72
N LEU A 963 -2.58 -43.53 -35.17
CA LEU A 963 -1.95 -43.54 -36.48
C LEU A 963 -0.49 -44.01 -36.39
N LYS A 964 -0.19 -45.15 -37.01
CA LYS A 964 1.19 -45.61 -37.20
C LYS A 964 1.84 -44.85 -38.36
N LYS A 965 3.17 -44.79 -38.37
CA LYS A 965 3.96 -44.15 -39.45
C LYS A 965 3.52 -44.68 -40.82
N GLY A 966 3.02 -43.78 -41.69
CA GLY A 966 2.55 -44.10 -43.05
C GLY A 966 1.03 -44.28 -43.20
N ASN A 967 0.26 -44.38 -42.10
CA ASN A 967 -1.20 -44.47 -42.17
C ASN A 967 -1.85 -43.10 -42.41
N THR A 968 -2.98 -43.07 -43.11
CA THR A 968 -3.75 -41.84 -43.39
C THR A 968 -5.18 -41.95 -42.84
N LEU A 969 -5.67 -40.89 -42.19
CA LEU A 969 -7.07 -40.73 -41.76
C LEU A 969 -7.77 -39.67 -42.62
N LYS A 970 -8.98 -39.96 -43.09
CA LYS A 970 -9.81 -39.01 -43.84
C LYS A 970 -10.95 -38.51 -42.95
N ILE A 971 -11.07 -37.19 -42.83
CA ILE A 971 -12.19 -36.52 -42.15
C ILE A 971 -13.13 -35.98 -43.25
N PRO A 972 -14.35 -36.54 -43.41
CA PRO A 972 -15.24 -36.20 -44.53
C PRO A 972 -15.74 -34.75 -44.53
N ASP A 973 -15.96 -34.17 -43.34
CA ASP A 973 -16.46 -32.81 -43.14
C ASP A 973 -15.59 -32.09 -42.11
N LEU A 974 -14.55 -31.40 -42.59
CA LEU A 974 -13.58 -30.72 -41.75
C LEU A 974 -14.17 -29.52 -40.99
N LEU A 975 -15.24 -28.90 -41.51
CA LEU A 975 -15.83 -27.68 -40.94
C LEU A 975 -16.76 -27.98 -39.76
N ASN A 976 -17.41 -29.16 -39.77
CA ASN A 976 -18.33 -29.57 -38.71
C ASN A 976 -17.77 -30.69 -37.81
N SER A 977 -16.54 -31.16 -38.04
CA SER A 977 -15.87 -32.17 -37.19
C SER A 977 -14.86 -31.51 -36.25
N ALA A 978 -14.96 -31.81 -34.95
CA ALA A 978 -13.96 -31.41 -33.97
C ALA A 978 -12.89 -32.51 -33.84
N PHE A 979 -11.60 -32.15 -33.97
CA PHE A 979 -10.48 -33.09 -33.85
C PHE A 979 -9.24 -32.41 -33.25
N GLU A 980 -8.41 -33.18 -32.55
CA GLU A 980 -7.10 -32.75 -32.04
C GLU A 980 -6.09 -33.89 -32.25
N ILE A 981 -4.83 -33.53 -32.50
CA ILE A 981 -3.73 -34.49 -32.70
C ILE A 981 -2.78 -34.43 -31.51
N TYR A 982 -2.45 -35.61 -30.96
CA TYR A 982 -1.48 -35.77 -29.87
C TYR A 982 -0.25 -36.53 -30.39
N ASP A 983 0.76 -35.80 -30.85
CA ASP A 983 1.97 -36.34 -31.48
C ASP A 983 3.26 -36.14 -30.66
N HIS A 984 3.25 -35.26 -29.65
CA HIS A 984 4.37 -35.04 -28.72
C HIS A 984 3.93 -34.92 -27.25
N LEU A 985 4.87 -35.15 -26.32
CA LEU A 985 4.60 -35.22 -24.87
C LEU A 985 4.06 -33.91 -24.28
N GLY A 986 4.48 -32.76 -24.82
CA GLY A 986 3.96 -31.44 -24.44
C GLY A 986 2.45 -31.27 -24.68
N SER A 987 1.90 -31.84 -25.76
CA SER A 987 0.46 -31.80 -26.03
C SER A 987 -0.34 -32.62 -25.02
N VAL A 988 0.20 -33.77 -24.61
CA VAL A 988 -0.38 -34.62 -23.56
C VAL A 988 -0.29 -33.94 -22.18
N HIS A 989 0.85 -33.31 -21.86
CA HIS A 989 1.04 -32.56 -20.61
C HIS A 989 0.02 -31.41 -20.48
N ARG A 990 -0.19 -30.65 -21.57
CA ARG A 990 -1.20 -29.59 -21.64
C ARG A 990 -2.62 -30.13 -21.44
N TYR A 991 -2.95 -31.28 -22.00
CA TYR A 991 -4.26 -31.93 -21.81
C TYR A 991 -4.51 -32.32 -20.35
N PHE A 992 -3.56 -32.99 -19.70
CA PHE A 992 -3.69 -33.35 -18.28
C PHE A 992 -3.85 -32.12 -17.39
N LEU A 993 -3.08 -31.06 -17.65
CA LEU A 993 -3.20 -29.80 -16.94
C LEU A 993 -4.55 -29.11 -17.19
N THR A 994 -5.18 -29.32 -18.35
CA THR A 994 -6.51 -28.78 -18.71
C THR A 994 -7.61 -29.47 -17.91
N LEU A 995 -7.50 -30.80 -17.73
CA LEU A 995 -8.42 -31.60 -16.91
C LEU A 995 -8.27 -31.35 -15.41
N LYS A 996 -7.02 -31.35 -14.91
CA LYS A 996 -6.71 -31.18 -13.49
C LYS A 996 -5.68 -30.08 -13.32
N ASN A 997 -6.05 -29.02 -12.60
CA ASN A 997 -5.16 -27.91 -12.29
C ASN A 997 -4.20 -28.29 -11.14
N ASP A 998 -3.31 -29.23 -11.40
CA ASP A 998 -2.40 -29.83 -10.43
C ASP A 998 -1.08 -29.04 -10.37
N THR A 999 -0.69 -28.58 -9.17
CA THR A 999 0.54 -27.79 -8.97
C THR A 999 1.79 -28.64 -9.18
N THR A 1000 1.78 -29.89 -8.71
CA THR A 1000 2.89 -30.82 -8.85
C THR A 1000 3.13 -31.14 -10.32
N LEU A 1001 2.09 -31.49 -11.07
CA LEU A 1001 2.23 -31.77 -12.51
C LEU A 1001 2.81 -30.57 -13.30
N ARG A 1002 2.51 -29.34 -12.87
CA ARG A 1002 3.07 -28.12 -13.45
C ARG A 1002 4.55 -27.96 -13.14
N GLU A 1003 5.00 -28.28 -11.92
CA GLU A 1003 6.44 -28.27 -11.56
C GLU A 1003 7.26 -29.23 -12.43
N PHE A 1004 6.68 -30.36 -12.81
CA PHE A 1004 7.28 -31.36 -13.68
C PHE A 1004 7.17 -31.05 -15.20
N SER A 1005 6.81 -29.82 -15.60
CA SER A 1005 6.72 -29.44 -17.02
C SER A 1005 8.02 -29.66 -17.80
N PHE A 1006 9.18 -29.60 -17.12
CA PHE A 1006 10.49 -29.83 -17.72
C PHE A 1006 10.66 -31.24 -18.31
N ILE A 1007 9.84 -32.22 -17.90
CA ILE A 1007 9.84 -33.58 -18.47
C ILE A 1007 9.48 -33.54 -19.96
N ALA A 1008 8.59 -32.63 -20.38
CA ALA A 1008 8.16 -32.52 -21.78
C ALA A 1008 9.31 -32.09 -22.72
N GLU A 1009 10.36 -31.48 -22.18
CA GLU A 1009 11.51 -30.96 -22.90
C GLU A 1009 12.83 -31.65 -22.50
N TRP A 1010 12.76 -32.77 -21.76
CA TRP A 1010 13.92 -33.44 -21.15
C TRP A 1010 15.05 -33.73 -22.14
N ASP A 1011 14.72 -34.19 -23.35
CA ASP A 1011 15.70 -34.54 -24.39
C ASP A 1011 16.47 -33.32 -24.93
N SER A 1012 15.95 -32.11 -24.74
CA SER A 1012 16.57 -30.86 -25.19
C SER A 1012 17.46 -30.18 -24.13
N LEU A 1013 17.44 -30.66 -22.88
CA LEU A 1013 18.19 -30.08 -21.76
C LEU A 1013 19.68 -30.46 -21.80
N ALA A 1014 20.55 -29.55 -21.32
CA ALA A 1014 21.97 -29.84 -21.11
C ALA A 1014 22.21 -30.82 -19.94
N VAL A 1015 23.35 -31.50 -19.93
CA VAL A 1015 23.66 -32.53 -18.91
C VAL A 1015 23.68 -31.94 -17.50
N GLU A 1016 24.24 -30.75 -17.32
CA GLU A 1016 24.30 -30.03 -16.04
C GLU A 1016 22.91 -29.64 -15.53
N GLU A 1017 22.01 -29.22 -16.44
CA GLU A 1017 20.63 -28.90 -16.12
C GLU A 1017 19.83 -30.16 -15.75
N LYS A 1018 20.04 -31.28 -16.46
CA LYS A 1018 19.46 -32.59 -16.12
C LYS A 1018 19.88 -33.03 -14.72
N GLN A 1019 21.15 -32.88 -14.35
CA GLN A 1019 21.64 -33.20 -13.00
C GLN A 1019 21.02 -32.32 -11.92
N SER A 1020 20.94 -31.00 -12.14
CA SER A 1020 20.31 -30.07 -11.21
C SER A 1020 18.81 -30.36 -11.02
N LYS A 1021 18.09 -30.65 -12.11
CA LYS A 1021 16.68 -31.04 -12.06
C LYS A 1021 16.49 -32.37 -11.35
N TYR A 1022 17.30 -33.37 -11.65
CA TYR A 1022 17.23 -34.66 -10.98
C TYR A 1022 17.50 -34.52 -9.47
N SER A 1023 18.55 -33.80 -9.06
CA SER A 1023 18.87 -33.57 -7.65
C SER A 1023 17.75 -32.86 -6.86
N LYS A 1024 16.96 -32.02 -7.53
CA LYS A 1024 15.85 -31.29 -6.87
C LYS A 1024 14.54 -32.08 -6.83
N TYR A 1025 14.29 -32.92 -7.83
CA TYR A 1025 13.01 -33.62 -8.04
C TYR A 1025 13.15 -35.15 -8.03
N ALA A 1026 14.18 -35.68 -7.35
CA ALA A 1026 14.48 -37.10 -7.32
C ALA A 1026 13.34 -37.87 -6.62
N CYS A 1027 12.61 -38.66 -7.39
CA CYS A 1027 11.54 -39.53 -6.91
C CYS A 1027 11.42 -40.78 -7.80
N HIS A 1028 10.56 -41.72 -7.41
CA HIS A 1028 10.32 -42.96 -8.15
C HIS A 1028 9.74 -42.69 -9.55
N GLU A 1029 8.84 -41.71 -9.70
CA GLU A 1029 8.21 -41.37 -10.96
C GLU A 1029 9.21 -40.83 -11.98
N LEU A 1030 10.07 -39.89 -11.55
CA LEU A 1030 11.11 -39.31 -12.40
C LEU A 1030 12.18 -40.36 -12.73
N SER A 1031 12.61 -41.15 -11.75
CA SER A 1031 13.62 -42.20 -11.96
C SER A 1031 13.13 -43.29 -12.93
N PHE A 1032 11.85 -43.68 -12.83
CA PHE A 1032 11.24 -44.61 -13.77
C PHE A 1032 11.13 -44.01 -15.18
N PHE A 1033 10.70 -42.74 -15.32
CA PHE A 1033 10.66 -42.06 -16.61
C PHE A 1033 12.03 -42.04 -17.30
N ILE A 1034 13.08 -41.61 -16.58
CA ILE A 1034 14.44 -41.51 -17.10
C ILE A 1034 14.97 -42.89 -17.50
N SER A 1035 14.68 -43.95 -16.71
CA SER A 1035 15.11 -45.32 -17.04
C SER A 1035 14.66 -45.82 -18.42
N ARG A 1036 13.53 -45.27 -18.92
CA ARG A 1036 12.95 -45.64 -20.22
C ARG A 1036 13.30 -44.66 -21.35
N LYS A 1037 13.32 -43.36 -21.06
CA LYS A 1037 13.48 -42.30 -22.07
C LYS A 1037 14.91 -41.80 -22.23
N ASP A 1038 15.74 -41.88 -21.19
CA ASP A 1038 17.17 -41.54 -21.23
C ASP A 1038 18.02 -42.61 -20.49
N PRO A 1039 18.18 -43.81 -21.07
CA PRO A 1039 18.89 -44.92 -20.43
C PRO A 1039 20.36 -44.63 -20.13
N VAL A 1040 20.98 -43.72 -20.89
CA VAL A 1040 22.37 -43.30 -20.72
C VAL A 1040 22.50 -42.50 -19.42
N PHE A 1041 21.71 -41.43 -19.27
CA PHE A 1041 21.70 -40.63 -18.04
C PHE A 1041 21.28 -41.48 -16.82
N PHE A 1042 20.33 -42.40 -17.01
CA PHE A 1042 19.92 -43.32 -15.95
C PHE A 1042 21.09 -44.17 -15.43
N LYS A 1043 21.87 -44.78 -16.34
CA LYS A 1043 22.98 -45.67 -15.97
C LYS A 1043 24.14 -44.90 -15.32
N GLU A 1044 24.42 -43.68 -15.77
CA GLU A 1044 25.56 -42.88 -15.31
C GLU A 1044 25.28 -42.12 -14.01
N VAL A 1045 24.07 -41.60 -13.80
CA VAL A 1045 23.75 -40.69 -12.68
C VAL A 1045 22.73 -41.30 -11.72
N VAL A 1046 21.59 -41.77 -12.23
CA VAL A 1046 20.45 -42.21 -11.40
C VAL A 1046 20.74 -43.53 -10.70
N ARG A 1047 21.28 -44.52 -11.42
CA ARG A 1047 21.52 -45.87 -10.88
C ARG A 1047 22.56 -45.87 -9.75
N PRO A 1048 23.72 -45.19 -9.85
CA PRO A 1048 24.65 -45.06 -8.73
C PRO A 1048 24.04 -44.29 -7.56
N HIS A 1049 23.18 -43.30 -7.82
CA HIS A 1049 22.51 -42.52 -6.77
C HIS A 1049 21.51 -43.38 -5.97
N LEU A 1050 20.63 -44.14 -6.65
CA LEU A 1050 19.67 -45.03 -6.01
C LEU A 1050 20.31 -46.17 -5.21
N ALA A 1051 21.48 -46.67 -5.66
CA ALA A 1051 22.19 -47.74 -4.96
C ALA A 1051 22.70 -47.34 -3.55
N ASN A 1052 22.82 -46.05 -3.28
CA ASN A 1052 23.29 -45.52 -1.99
C ASN A 1052 22.15 -45.19 -1.01
N LYS A 1053 20.89 -45.41 -1.40
CA LYS A 1053 19.72 -45.12 -0.59
C LYS A 1053 19.64 -46.04 0.62
N LYS A 1054 19.27 -45.49 1.78
CA LYS A 1054 19.27 -46.23 3.05
C LYS A 1054 18.18 -47.31 3.09
N ASP A 1055 16.94 -46.95 2.74
CA ASP A 1055 15.79 -47.84 2.75
C ASP A 1055 15.26 -48.03 1.30
N LEU A 1056 15.52 -49.20 0.71
CA LEU A 1056 15.10 -49.53 -0.66
C LEU A 1056 13.64 -50.02 -0.68
N THR A 1057 12.79 -49.39 -1.49
CA THR A 1057 11.43 -49.88 -1.76
C THR A 1057 11.37 -50.76 -3.01
N PHE A 1058 10.17 -51.26 -3.35
CA PHE A 1058 9.96 -52.06 -4.56
C PHE A 1058 10.48 -51.38 -5.83
N MET A 1059 10.15 -50.09 -6.03
CA MET A 1059 10.56 -49.34 -7.22
C MET A 1059 12.08 -49.20 -7.30
N ASP A 1060 12.76 -49.03 -6.16
CA ASP A 1060 14.22 -48.94 -6.10
C ASP A 1060 14.86 -50.29 -6.48
N ASP A 1061 14.39 -51.40 -5.89
CA ASP A 1061 14.86 -52.75 -6.21
C ASP A 1061 14.60 -53.14 -7.68
N TYR A 1062 13.45 -52.78 -8.22
CA TYR A 1062 13.10 -52.99 -9.64
C TYR A 1062 14.02 -52.20 -10.58
N LEU A 1063 14.29 -50.93 -10.28
CA LEU A 1063 15.14 -50.06 -11.09
C LEU A 1063 16.64 -50.42 -11.00
N LEU A 1064 17.09 -50.97 -9.86
CA LEU A 1064 18.47 -51.45 -9.68
C LEU A 1064 18.72 -52.83 -10.33
N GLY A 1065 17.66 -53.60 -10.55
CA GLY A 1065 17.69 -54.98 -11.04
C GLY A 1065 17.97 -56.01 -9.95
N ASN A 1066 17.57 -55.72 -8.70
CA ASN A 1066 17.73 -56.62 -7.56
C ASN A 1066 16.69 -57.79 -7.61
N PRO A 1067 16.95 -58.91 -6.92
CA PRO A 1067 15.98 -60.01 -6.85
C PRO A 1067 14.67 -59.59 -6.16
N LEU A 1068 13.55 -59.67 -6.89
CA LEU A 1068 12.21 -59.34 -6.40
C LEU A 1068 11.40 -60.45 -5.68
N PRO A 1069 11.84 -61.72 -5.46
CA PRO A 1069 10.98 -62.76 -4.89
C PRO A 1069 10.32 -62.45 -3.54
N LYS A 1070 10.94 -61.61 -2.70
CA LYS A 1070 10.40 -61.18 -1.40
C LYS A 1070 9.03 -60.49 -1.53
N TYR A 1071 8.77 -59.82 -2.64
CA TYR A 1071 7.54 -59.09 -2.91
C TYR A 1071 6.34 -59.98 -3.29
N TYR A 1072 6.55 -61.29 -3.46
CA TYR A 1072 5.46 -62.26 -3.63
C TYR A 1072 4.91 -62.81 -2.31
N GLN A 1073 5.51 -62.48 -1.16
CA GLN A 1073 4.96 -62.86 0.14
C GLN A 1073 3.68 -62.07 0.41
N SER A 1074 2.64 -62.73 0.95
CA SER A 1074 1.30 -62.14 1.10
C SER A 1074 1.29 -60.78 1.80
N PHE A 1075 2.17 -60.57 2.78
CA PHE A 1075 2.29 -59.29 3.50
C PHE A 1075 2.89 -58.17 2.64
N GLU A 1076 4.00 -58.44 1.93
CA GLU A 1076 4.65 -57.45 1.06
C GLU A 1076 3.81 -57.15 -0.19
N TYR A 1077 3.22 -58.19 -0.78
CA TYR A 1077 2.37 -58.08 -1.97
C TYR A 1077 1.12 -57.22 -1.70
N ALA A 1078 0.54 -57.31 -0.50
CA ALA A 1078 -0.62 -56.51 -0.09
C ALA A 1078 -0.32 -55.00 -0.06
N ARG A 1079 0.94 -54.60 0.16
CA ARG A 1079 1.37 -53.19 0.23
C ARG A 1079 1.69 -52.58 -1.13
N LEU A 1080 1.99 -53.40 -2.14
CA LEU A 1080 2.30 -52.95 -3.50
C LEU A 1080 1.07 -52.38 -4.19
N ASN A 1081 1.18 -51.16 -4.73
CA ASN A 1081 0.11 -50.58 -5.55
C ASN A 1081 -0.05 -51.29 -6.90
N VAL A 1082 -1.09 -50.94 -7.67
CA VAL A 1082 -1.40 -51.60 -8.95
C VAL A 1082 -0.24 -51.55 -9.95
N VAL A 1083 0.52 -50.45 -10.00
CA VAL A 1083 1.65 -50.28 -10.92
C VAL A 1083 2.79 -51.22 -10.55
N GLU A 1084 3.11 -51.25 -9.26
CA GLU A 1084 4.17 -52.11 -8.72
C GLU A 1084 3.84 -53.60 -8.92
N ARG A 1085 2.57 -54.00 -8.76
CA ARG A 1085 2.12 -55.36 -9.06
C ARG A 1085 2.25 -55.72 -10.53
N ILE A 1086 1.92 -54.79 -11.43
CA ILE A 1086 2.10 -54.97 -12.89
C ILE A 1086 3.60 -55.12 -13.23
N LEU A 1087 4.46 -54.28 -12.64
CA LEU A 1087 5.91 -54.36 -12.86
C LEU A 1087 6.52 -55.64 -12.28
N LEU A 1088 6.05 -56.10 -11.11
CA LEU A 1088 6.48 -57.36 -10.47
C LEU A 1088 6.05 -58.58 -11.29
N ALA A 1089 4.86 -58.55 -11.89
CA ALA A 1089 4.36 -59.64 -12.70
C ALA A 1089 4.97 -59.64 -14.12
N GLN A 1090 5.56 -58.54 -14.59
CA GLN A 1090 6.07 -58.39 -15.96
C GLN A 1090 7.02 -59.52 -16.43
N SER A 1091 7.80 -60.11 -15.53
CA SER A 1091 8.72 -61.22 -15.81
C SER A 1091 8.05 -62.61 -15.88
N ASP A 1092 6.78 -62.73 -15.50
CA ASP A 1092 6.01 -63.98 -15.43
C ASP A 1092 4.66 -63.83 -16.15
N ARG A 1093 4.55 -64.49 -17.32
CA ARG A 1093 3.37 -64.38 -18.20
C ARG A 1093 2.08 -64.93 -17.56
N GLU A 1094 2.17 -65.98 -16.76
CA GLU A 1094 0.98 -66.58 -16.13
C GLU A 1094 0.42 -65.65 -15.05
N ARG A 1095 1.31 -65.05 -14.25
CA ARG A 1095 0.93 -64.06 -13.23
C ARG A 1095 0.37 -62.78 -13.84
N MET A 1096 0.92 -62.30 -14.96
CA MET A 1096 0.37 -61.15 -15.69
C MET A 1096 -1.05 -61.42 -16.19
N ALA A 1097 -1.32 -62.62 -16.70
CA ALA A 1097 -2.65 -63.01 -17.16
C ALA A 1097 -3.65 -63.05 -15.99
N ALA A 1098 -3.25 -63.63 -14.85
CA ALA A 1098 -4.07 -63.66 -13.64
C ALA A 1098 -4.36 -62.26 -13.08
N LEU A 1099 -3.35 -61.39 -13.01
CA LEU A 1099 -3.50 -59.99 -12.57
C LEU A 1099 -4.40 -59.19 -13.53
N SER A 1100 -4.25 -59.39 -14.84
CA SER A 1100 -5.10 -58.71 -15.84
C SER A 1100 -6.56 -59.11 -15.71
N LEU A 1101 -6.84 -60.40 -15.48
CA LEU A 1101 -8.19 -60.90 -15.26
C LEU A 1101 -8.79 -60.38 -13.95
N ASP A 1102 -8.01 -60.33 -12.87
CA ASP A 1102 -8.43 -59.74 -11.58
C ASP A 1102 -8.77 -58.25 -11.73
N LEU A 1103 -7.91 -57.47 -12.39
CA LEU A 1103 -8.17 -56.05 -12.69
C LEU A 1103 -9.41 -55.86 -13.55
N GLU A 1104 -9.59 -56.68 -14.58
CA GLU A 1104 -10.78 -56.65 -15.43
C GLU A 1104 -12.06 -56.89 -14.64
N ASN A 1105 -12.07 -57.92 -13.79
CA ASN A 1105 -13.22 -58.24 -12.94
C ASN A 1105 -13.53 -57.11 -11.94
N ARG A 1106 -12.50 -56.54 -11.29
CA ARG A 1106 -12.67 -55.41 -10.36
C ARG A 1106 -13.19 -54.15 -11.05
N LEU A 1107 -12.72 -53.87 -12.27
CA LEU A 1107 -13.20 -52.73 -13.05
C LEU A 1107 -14.61 -52.96 -13.61
N ALA A 1108 -14.98 -54.18 -13.97
CA ALA A 1108 -16.33 -54.54 -14.40
C ALA A 1108 -17.38 -54.33 -13.30
N LEU A 1109 -17.00 -54.47 -12.03
CA LEU A 1109 -17.85 -54.18 -10.88
C LEU A 1109 -18.05 -52.68 -10.61
N ARG A 1110 -17.28 -51.79 -11.25
CA ARG A 1110 -17.44 -50.34 -11.12
C ARG A 1110 -18.32 -49.81 -12.26
N PRO A 1111 -19.45 -49.15 -11.97
CA PRO A 1111 -20.30 -48.58 -13.02
C PRO A 1111 -19.51 -47.53 -13.82
N PRO A 1112 -19.60 -47.53 -15.17
CA PRO A 1112 -18.90 -46.56 -15.99
C PRO A 1112 -19.44 -45.15 -15.71
N ASN A 1113 -18.53 -44.23 -15.40
CA ASN A 1113 -18.86 -42.82 -15.24
C ASN A 1113 -18.88 -42.14 -16.61
N LEU A 1114 -20.05 -42.14 -17.25
CA LEU A 1114 -20.26 -41.58 -18.59
C LEU A 1114 -19.97 -40.06 -18.63
N ASP A 1115 -20.30 -39.33 -17.57
CA ASP A 1115 -20.04 -37.89 -17.48
C ASP A 1115 -18.54 -37.58 -17.49
N SER A 1116 -17.75 -38.36 -16.75
CA SER A 1116 -16.28 -38.21 -16.73
C SER A 1116 -15.66 -38.57 -18.08
N THR A 1117 -16.17 -39.61 -18.73
CA THR A 1117 -15.70 -40.03 -20.07
C THR A 1117 -15.95 -38.94 -21.11
N LYS A 1118 -17.16 -38.36 -21.09
CA LYS A 1118 -17.54 -37.24 -21.95
C LYS A 1118 -16.69 -36.00 -21.68
N LEU A 1119 -16.43 -35.67 -20.42
CA LEU A 1119 -15.57 -34.56 -20.03
C LEU A 1119 -14.13 -34.75 -20.54
N TRP A 1120 -13.57 -35.96 -20.40
CA TRP A 1120 -12.22 -36.29 -20.86
C TRP A 1120 -12.10 -36.17 -22.37
N PHE A 1121 -13.06 -36.72 -23.13
CA PHE A 1121 -13.06 -36.65 -24.57
C PHE A 1121 -13.23 -35.20 -25.07
N GLY A 1122 -14.20 -34.46 -24.53
CA GLY A 1122 -14.44 -33.06 -24.91
C GLY A 1122 -13.24 -32.14 -24.60
N ALA A 1123 -12.60 -32.31 -23.43
CA ALA A 1123 -11.38 -31.58 -23.11
C ALA A 1123 -10.18 -31.96 -24.01
N ALA A 1124 -10.16 -33.20 -24.56
CA ALA A 1124 -9.08 -33.65 -25.43
C ALA A 1124 -9.20 -32.98 -26.80
N VAL A 1125 -10.41 -32.99 -27.35
CA VAL A 1125 -10.70 -32.33 -28.62
C VAL A 1125 -10.60 -30.80 -28.50
N GLY A 1126 -10.90 -30.24 -27.32
CA GLY A 1126 -10.76 -28.81 -27.02
C GLY A 1126 -9.31 -28.28 -26.98
N GLY A 1127 -8.29 -29.14 -27.05
CA GLY A 1127 -6.87 -28.76 -27.00
C GLY A 1127 -6.46 -27.70 -28.04
N GLY A 1128 -7.10 -27.70 -29.22
CA GLY A 1128 -6.80 -26.78 -30.33
C GLY A 1128 -7.63 -25.49 -30.37
N ALA A 1129 -8.51 -25.26 -29.39
CA ALA A 1129 -9.52 -24.21 -29.48
C ALA A 1129 -8.97 -22.77 -29.62
N PHE A 1130 -7.72 -22.52 -29.18
CA PHE A 1130 -7.05 -21.22 -29.29
C PHE A 1130 -6.26 -21.02 -30.59
N GLY A 1131 -6.26 -21.99 -31.51
CA GLY A 1131 -5.61 -21.85 -32.83
C GLY A 1131 -4.10 -22.10 -32.84
N ASN A 1132 -3.48 -22.44 -31.70
CA ASN A 1132 -2.04 -22.60 -31.50
C ASN A 1132 -1.56 -24.07 -31.61
N THR A 1133 -2.40 -24.94 -32.17
CA THR A 1133 -2.12 -26.36 -32.40
C THR A 1133 -2.29 -26.66 -33.87
N TYR A 1134 -1.81 -27.83 -34.31
CA TYR A 1134 -1.91 -28.27 -35.70
C TYR A 1134 -3.35 -28.22 -36.27
N ALA A 1135 -4.35 -28.61 -35.47
CA ALA A 1135 -5.77 -28.54 -35.87
C ALA A 1135 -6.26 -27.09 -35.95
N GLY A 1136 -5.86 -26.26 -34.99
CA GLY A 1136 -6.23 -24.85 -34.91
C GLY A 1136 -5.67 -23.96 -36.03
N GLU A 1137 -4.40 -24.15 -36.42
CA GLU A 1137 -3.76 -23.39 -37.50
C GLU A 1137 -4.44 -23.66 -38.86
N LYS A 1138 -4.81 -24.91 -39.15
CA LYS A 1138 -5.48 -25.26 -40.42
C LYS A 1138 -6.95 -24.84 -40.48
N LEU A 1139 -7.68 -24.91 -39.37
CA LEU A 1139 -9.02 -24.32 -39.27
C LEU A 1139 -8.99 -22.78 -39.43
N GLY A 1140 -7.90 -22.14 -39.02
CA GLY A 1140 -7.64 -20.71 -39.27
C GLY A 1140 -7.52 -20.37 -40.76
N ILE A 1141 -6.72 -21.14 -41.50
CA ILE A 1141 -6.46 -20.94 -42.94
C ILE A 1141 -7.72 -21.17 -43.79
N VAL A 1142 -8.53 -22.18 -43.45
CA VAL A 1142 -9.79 -22.46 -44.19
C VAL A 1142 -10.86 -21.38 -43.89
N ALA A 1143 -10.97 -20.92 -42.65
CA ALA A 1143 -11.92 -19.88 -42.26
C ALA A 1143 -11.59 -18.48 -42.83
N GLU A 1144 -10.32 -18.16 -43.11
CA GLU A 1144 -9.93 -16.92 -43.81
C GLU A 1144 -10.24 -16.98 -45.34
N ALA A 1145 -10.43 -18.17 -45.91
CA ALA A 1145 -10.71 -18.38 -47.33
C ALA A 1145 -12.20 -18.30 -47.73
N ASP A 1146 -13.13 -18.45 -46.77
CA ASP A 1146 -14.60 -18.48 -46.99
C ASP A 1146 -15.24 -17.14 -47.46
N GLY A 1147 -14.42 -16.18 -47.89
CA GLY A 1147 -14.87 -15.06 -48.71
C GLY A 1147 -15.09 -15.41 -50.19
N ILE A 1148 -14.68 -16.59 -50.67
CA ILE A 1148 -14.81 -17.02 -52.07
C ILE A 1148 -15.34 -18.46 -52.13
N ALA A 1149 -16.30 -18.68 -53.04
CA ALA A 1149 -17.04 -19.92 -53.19
C ALA A 1149 -16.21 -21.13 -53.67
N ALA A 1150 -16.76 -22.29 -53.32
CA ALA A 1150 -16.73 -23.59 -53.99
C ALA A 1150 -15.57 -24.58 -53.71
N SER A 1151 -16.01 -25.76 -53.23
CA SER A 1151 -15.59 -27.11 -53.63
C SER A 1151 -14.12 -27.29 -54.02
N ASN A 1152 -13.34 -27.92 -53.13
CA ASN A 1152 -12.38 -28.97 -53.53
C ASN A 1152 -11.86 -29.72 -52.28
N SER A 1153 -11.77 -31.04 -52.40
CA SER A 1153 -11.15 -31.93 -51.41
C SER A 1153 -9.67 -31.59 -51.24
N VAL A 1154 -9.25 -31.25 -50.02
CA VAL A 1154 -7.83 -31.06 -49.68
C VAL A 1154 -7.21 -32.43 -49.37
N ASN A 1155 -6.32 -32.92 -50.22
CA ASN A 1155 -5.48 -34.08 -49.91
C ASN A 1155 -4.30 -33.63 -49.03
N LEU A 1156 -4.18 -34.23 -47.85
CA LEU A 1156 -3.10 -33.97 -46.89
C LEU A 1156 -2.13 -35.16 -46.89
N SER A 1157 -0.88 -34.94 -47.33
CA SER A 1157 0.20 -35.93 -47.16
C SER A 1157 0.96 -35.67 -45.86
N PHE A 1158 1.05 -36.69 -45.01
CA PHE A 1158 1.87 -36.67 -43.81
C PHE A 1158 3.24 -37.28 -44.13
N GLY A 1159 4.18 -36.49 -44.67
CA GLY A 1159 5.49 -36.98 -45.10
C GLY A 1159 6.61 -35.92 -45.07
N ASN A 1160 7.64 -36.21 -44.29
CA ASN A 1160 9.01 -35.68 -44.25
C ASN A 1160 9.24 -34.15 -44.31
N SER A 1161 9.49 -33.56 -43.15
CA SER A 1161 10.39 -32.41 -42.99
C SER A 1161 11.24 -32.52 -41.72
N PHE A 1162 11.86 -33.69 -41.53
CA PHE A 1162 12.98 -33.86 -40.59
C PHE A 1162 13.95 -34.91 -41.16
N SER A 1163 14.74 -34.52 -42.15
CA SER A 1163 16.03 -35.16 -42.47
C SER A 1163 16.64 -34.47 -43.68
N ASP A 1164 17.38 -33.38 -43.45
CA ASP A 1164 18.72 -33.31 -44.01
C ASP A 1164 19.59 -32.32 -43.24
N ALA A 1165 20.50 -32.85 -42.45
CA ALA A 1165 21.73 -32.19 -42.01
C ALA A 1165 22.58 -33.23 -41.27
N SER A 1166 23.19 -34.13 -42.02
CA SER A 1166 24.27 -34.96 -41.49
C SER A 1166 25.53 -34.11 -41.29
N VAL A 1167 26.12 -34.36 -40.13
CA VAL A 1167 27.40 -33.97 -39.57
C VAL A 1167 28.56 -33.88 -40.58
N SER A 1168 29.25 -32.73 -40.64
CA SER A 1168 30.73 -32.72 -40.57
C SER A 1168 31.29 -31.36 -40.12
N LYS A 1169 32.41 -31.44 -39.41
CA LYS A 1169 33.29 -30.37 -38.89
C LYS A 1169 32.88 -29.68 -37.57
N SER A 1170 33.06 -30.46 -36.51
CA SER A 1170 33.55 -29.98 -35.21
C SER A 1170 34.95 -29.36 -35.35
N ALA A 1171 35.15 -28.21 -34.70
CA ALA A 1171 36.39 -27.69 -34.08
C ALA A 1171 36.38 -26.15 -33.95
N GLY A 1172 35.49 -25.41 -34.64
CA GLY A 1172 35.46 -23.93 -34.58
C GLY A 1172 34.25 -23.30 -33.87
N LYS A 1173 33.26 -24.10 -33.45
CA LYS A 1173 31.96 -23.60 -32.94
C LYS A 1173 31.86 -23.47 -31.41
N GLN A 1174 32.84 -24.00 -30.66
CA GLN A 1174 32.79 -24.00 -29.18
C GLN A 1174 33.34 -22.70 -28.56
N LEU A 1175 34.23 -21.99 -29.26
CA LEU A 1175 34.71 -20.65 -28.86
C LEU A 1175 33.69 -19.53 -29.18
N LYS A 1176 32.99 -19.62 -30.32
CA LYS A 1176 31.93 -18.65 -30.69
C LYS A 1176 30.65 -18.76 -29.85
N LYS A 1177 30.38 -19.92 -29.23
CA LYS A 1177 29.18 -20.14 -28.39
C LYS A 1177 29.37 -19.61 -26.96
N GLN A 1178 30.61 -19.51 -26.48
CA GLN A 1178 30.94 -18.83 -25.22
C GLN A 1178 31.00 -17.32 -25.40
N GLU A 1179 31.54 -16.81 -26.52
CA GLU A 1179 31.47 -15.38 -26.86
C GLU A 1179 30.04 -14.91 -27.10
N SER A 1180 29.19 -15.71 -27.78
CA SER A 1180 27.78 -15.38 -28.01
C SER A 1180 26.96 -15.42 -26.72
N ALA A 1181 27.25 -16.33 -25.78
CA ALA A 1181 26.58 -16.37 -24.48
C ALA A 1181 27.00 -15.19 -23.58
N LEU A 1182 28.26 -14.74 -23.64
CA LEU A 1182 28.72 -13.52 -22.98
C LEU A 1182 28.11 -12.26 -23.63
N THR A 1183 27.98 -12.20 -24.95
CA THR A 1183 27.27 -11.09 -25.62
C THR A 1183 25.74 -11.16 -25.43
N GLU A 1184 25.14 -12.32 -25.21
CA GLU A 1184 23.72 -12.46 -24.87
C GLU A 1184 23.44 -12.03 -23.42
N VAL A 1185 24.37 -12.31 -22.50
CA VAL A 1185 24.33 -11.82 -21.13
C VAL A 1185 24.59 -10.31 -21.09
N GLU A 1186 25.56 -9.78 -21.85
CA GLU A 1186 25.81 -8.33 -21.97
C GLU A 1186 24.71 -7.59 -22.74
N SER A 1187 24.05 -8.22 -23.72
CA SER A 1187 22.89 -7.63 -24.41
C SER A 1187 21.62 -7.67 -23.58
N LYS A 1188 21.41 -8.72 -22.76
CA LYS A 1188 20.35 -8.74 -21.73
C LYS A 1188 20.63 -7.73 -20.62
N TYR A 1189 21.89 -7.56 -20.22
CA TYR A 1189 22.31 -6.58 -19.20
C TYR A 1189 22.17 -5.13 -19.73
N SER A 1190 22.55 -4.88 -20.99
CA SER A 1190 22.39 -3.56 -21.64
C SER A 1190 20.94 -3.25 -22.05
N ALA A 1191 20.13 -4.25 -22.38
CA ALA A 1191 18.69 -4.10 -22.57
C ALA A 1191 17.96 -3.82 -21.24
N ARG A 1192 18.33 -4.49 -20.13
CA ARG A 1192 17.87 -4.14 -18.77
C ARG A 1192 18.29 -2.72 -18.39
N LYS A 1193 19.50 -2.28 -18.75
CA LYS A 1193 19.98 -0.91 -18.50
C LYS A 1193 19.18 0.14 -19.29
N ARG A 1194 18.85 -0.12 -20.57
CA ARG A 1194 17.96 0.73 -21.38
C ARG A 1194 16.50 0.70 -20.91
N GLN A 1195 16.02 -0.42 -20.36
CA GLN A 1195 14.69 -0.52 -19.73
C GLN A 1195 14.63 0.27 -18.40
N ALA A 1196 15.70 0.20 -17.59
CA ALA A 1196 15.82 0.96 -16.35
C ALA A 1196 15.91 2.49 -16.58
N GLU A 1197 16.44 2.93 -17.72
CA GLU A 1197 16.48 4.35 -18.10
C GLU A 1197 15.08 4.94 -18.42
N VAL A 1198 14.07 4.11 -18.68
CA VAL A 1198 12.72 4.55 -19.11
C VAL A 1198 11.61 4.14 -18.13
N ASP A 1199 11.86 3.25 -17.17
CA ASP A 1199 10.87 2.85 -16.16
C ASP A 1199 10.69 3.95 -15.07
N PRO A 1200 9.45 4.42 -14.81
CA PRO A 1200 9.18 5.45 -13.80
C PRO A 1200 9.60 5.11 -12.37
N PHE A 1201 9.73 3.81 -12.05
CA PHE A 1201 9.98 3.30 -10.70
C PHE A 1201 11.37 2.69 -10.55
N ALA A 1202 12.26 2.84 -11.54
CA ALA A 1202 13.66 2.45 -11.42
C ALA A 1202 14.36 3.25 -10.32
N ALA A 1203 15.05 2.56 -9.42
CA ALA A 1203 15.83 3.20 -8.38
C ALA A 1203 17.25 3.51 -8.89
N ASP A 1204 17.63 4.79 -8.92
CA ASP A 1204 18.99 5.22 -9.21
C ASP A 1204 19.90 4.93 -8.00
N LEU A 1205 20.39 3.69 -7.92
CA LEU A 1205 21.29 3.18 -6.88
C LEU A 1205 22.67 2.93 -7.49
N ASN A 1206 23.69 3.58 -6.91
CA ASN A 1206 25.09 3.30 -7.25
C ASN A 1206 25.44 1.84 -6.90
N GLN A 1207 26.39 1.23 -7.63
CA GLN A 1207 26.82 -0.17 -7.44
C GLN A 1207 27.19 -0.52 -5.98
N ALA A 1208 27.74 0.42 -5.21
CA ALA A 1208 28.07 0.22 -3.79
C ALA A 1208 26.83 0.02 -2.89
N LEU A 1209 25.69 0.61 -3.23
CA LEU A 1209 24.41 0.43 -2.51
C LEU A 1209 23.67 -0.85 -2.92
N GLN A 1210 24.09 -1.49 -4.03
CA GLN A 1210 23.51 -2.77 -4.49
C GLN A 1210 24.07 -3.97 -3.72
N GLN A 1211 25.28 -3.86 -3.15
CA GLN A 1211 25.91 -4.91 -2.34
C GLN A 1211 25.47 -4.82 -0.87
N VAL A 1212 24.20 -5.11 -0.60
CA VAL A 1212 23.66 -5.10 0.78
C VAL A 1212 24.07 -6.39 1.51
N LYS A 1213 24.82 -6.27 2.61
CA LYS A 1213 25.06 -7.39 3.55
C LYS A 1213 23.72 -7.82 4.14
N GLN A 1214 23.29 -9.05 3.85
CA GLN A 1214 22.05 -9.62 4.41
C GLN A 1214 22.07 -9.55 5.93
N ALA A 1215 20.96 -9.11 6.53
CA ALA A 1215 20.78 -9.20 7.97
C ALA A 1215 20.80 -10.67 8.40
N TYR A 1216 21.31 -10.93 9.60
CA TYR A 1216 21.50 -12.26 10.18
C TYR A 1216 20.28 -13.15 9.91
N ARG A 1217 20.52 -14.26 9.20
CA ARG A 1217 19.52 -15.30 8.96
C ARG A 1217 19.03 -15.74 10.34
N ALA A 1218 17.71 -15.72 10.57
CA ALA A 1218 17.19 -16.48 11.69
C ALA A 1218 17.71 -17.90 11.49
N LEU A 1219 18.42 -18.44 12.48
CA LEU A 1219 18.72 -19.87 12.49
C LEU A 1219 17.40 -20.57 12.23
N GLU A 1220 17.38 -21.43 11.21
CA GLU A 1220 16.19 -22.18 10.91
C GLU A 1220 15.74 -22.87 12.20
N ARG A 1221 14.44 -22.81 12.49
CA ARG A 1221 13.89 -23.61 13.57
C ARG A 1221 14.27 -25.06 13.30
N THR A 1222 14.48 -25.84 14.35
CA THR A 1222 14.80 -27.25 14.19
C THR A 1222 13.68 -27.91 13.39
N LYS A 1223 13.96 -28.27 12.13
CA LYS A 1223 13.03 -28.93 11.21
C LYS A 1223 13.20 -30.45 11.36
N GLU A 1224 12.09 -31.18 11.35
CA GLU A 1224 12.07 -32.64 11.14
C GLU A 1224 12.17 -32.91 9.63
N TRP A 1225 13.05 -33.82 9.19
CA TRP A 1225 13.29 -34.16 7.77
C TRP A 1225 12.88 -35.60 7.44
N ALA A 1226 12.37 -35.85 6.24
CA ALA A 1226 12.03 -37.18 5.70
C ALA A 1226 12.63 -37.41 4.29
N GLU A 1227 12.94 -38.66 3.92
CA GLU A 1227 13.50 -39.03 2.60
C GLU A 1227 12.41 -39.18 1.53
N ASP A 1228 12.66 -38.68 0.32
CA ASP A 1228 11.73 -38.76 -0.81
C ASP A 1228 11.75 -40.13 -1.53
N ASN A 1229 10.56 -40.71 -1.70
CA ASN A 1229 10.30 -41.96 -2.44
C ASN A 1229 9.37 -41.63 -3.63
N TYR A 1230 8.06 -41.75 -3.43
CA TYR A 1230 7.06 -41.02 -4.21
C TYR A 1230 7.14 -39.54 -3.82
N TYR A 1231 7.00 -38.63 -4.79
CA TYR A 1231 7.29 -37.20 -4.58
C TYR A 1231 6.52 -36.59 -3.38
N HIS A 1232 7.25 -36.09 -2.38
CA HIS A 1232 6.76 -35.49 -1.13
C HIS A 1232 5.76 -36.35 -0.35
N LEU A 1233 5.95 -37.68 -0.32
CA LEU A 1233 5.10 -38.61 0.42
C LEU A 1233 5.90 -39.46 1.43
N PRO A 1234 5.57 -39.42 2.74
CA PRO A 1234 6.19 -40.27 3.74
C PRO A 1234 6.01 -41.76 3.41
N GLN A 1235 6.97 -42.59 3.82
CA GLN A 1235 6.90 -44.04 3.61
C GLN A 1235 5.69 -44.70 4.30
N SER A 1236 5.17 -44.12 5.39
CA SER A 1236 3.94 -44.58 6.04
C SER A 1236 2.69 -44.44 5.16
N ASP A 1237 2.71 -43.51 4.22
CA ASP A 1237 1.55 -43.13 3.41
C ASP A 1237 1.58 -43.82 2.02
N GLN A 1238 2.66 -44.58 1.74
CA GLN A 1238 2.81 -45.43 0.55
C GLN A 1238 2.06 -46.74 0.75
N THR A 1239 0.73 -46.67 0.62
CA THR A 1239 -0.15 -47.83 0.75
C THR A 1239 -0.66 -48.29 -0.62
N TYR A 1240 -1.33 -49.44 -0.64
CA TYR A 1240 -2.01 -49.98 -1.82
C TYR A 1240 -2.91 -48.95 -2.52
N GLU A 1241 -3.52 -48.04 -1.76
CA GLU A 1241 -4.51 -47.08 -2.25
C GLU A 1241 -3.90 -45.87 -2.96
N LEU A 1242 -2.57 -45.71 -2.90
CA LEU A 1242 -1.87 -44.56 -3.47
C LEU A 1242 -2.13 -44.41 -4.98
N VAL A 1243 -2.16 -45.53 -5.72
CA VAL A 1243 -2.51 -45.56 -7.14
C VAL A 1243 -3.72 -46.47 -7.33
N SER A 1244 -4.86 -45.86 -7.69
CA SER A 1244 -6.10 -46.59 -7.92
C SER A 1244 -6.11 -47.34 -9.26
N GLU A 1245 -6.72 -48.52 -9.25
CA GLU A 1245 -6.98 -49.32 -10.44
C GLU A 1245 -7.88 -48.57 -11.43
N ASN A 1246 -7.48 -48.54 -12.71
CA ASN A 1246 -8.24 -47.89 -13.79
C ASN A 1246 -7.97 -48.61 -15.13
N ARG A 1247 -8.67 -48.18 -16.20
CA ARG A 1247 -8.54 -48.77 -17.54
C ARG A 1247 -7.13 -48.66 -18.13
N PHE A 1248 -6.41 -47.57 -17.84
CA PHE A 1248 -5.04 -47.40 -18.32
C PHE A 1248 -4.10 -48.48 -17.77
N TRP A 1249 -4.22 -48.83 -16.48
CA TRP A 1249 -3.43 -49.90 -15.87
C TRP A 1249 -3.83 -51.29 -16.37
N LEU A 1250 -5.11 -51.52 -16.67
CA LEU A 1250 -5.57 -52.75 -17.32
C LEU A 1250 -4.99 -52.91 -18.72
N ASP A 1251 -4.99 -51.84 -19.53
CA ASP A 1251 -4.40 -51.86 -20.87
C ASP A 1251 -2.89 -52.10 -20.81
N LEU A 1252 -2.19 -51.46 -19.86
CA LEU A 1252 -0.77 -51.72 -19.61
C LEU A 1252 -0.51 -53.18 -19.21
N ALA A 1253 -1.38 -53.77 -18.38
CA ALA A 1253 -1.25 -55.16 -17.96
C ALA A 1253 -1.47 -56.15 -19.14
N ARG A 1254 -2.43 -55.86 -20.02
CA ARG A 1254 -2.77 -56.69 -21.19
C ARG A 1254 -1.70 -56.65 -22.29
N HIS A 1255 -1.14 -55.48 -22.54
CA HIS A 1255 -0.21 -55.26 -23.64
C HIS A 1255 1.27 -55.28 -23.20
N GLY A 1256 1.54 -55.27 -21.90
CA GLY A 1256 2.88 -55.20 -21.33
C GLY A 1256 3.60 -53.88 -21.62
N VAL A 1257 4.84 -53.75 -21.15
CA VAL A 1257 5.71 -52.59 -21.43
C VAL A 1257 6.47 -52.79 -22.75
N GLY A 1258 5.76 -53.14 -23.83
CA GLY A 1258 6.36 -53.24 -25.18
C GLY A 1258 6.74 -51.86 -25.73
N PRO A 1259 7.64 -51.76 -26.73
CA PRO A 1259 7.90 -50.50 -27.41
C PRO A 1259 6.66 -50.09 -28.20
N GLY A 1260 5.90 -49.15 -27.65
CA GLY A 1260 4.87 -48.38 -28.34
C GLY A 1260 5.47 -47.17 -29.02
#